data_AF-A0A9N9LCB1-F1
#
_entry.id   AF-A0A9N9LCB1-F1
#
_cell.length_a   1.000
_cell.length_b   1.000
_cell.length_c   1.000
_cell.angle_alpha   90.00
_cell.angle_beta   90.00
_cell.angle_gamma   90.00
#
_symmetry.space_group_name_H-M   'P 1'
#
loop_
_entity.id
_entity.type
_entity.pdbx_description
1 polymer ?
#
loop_
_entity_poly.entity_id
_entity_poly.type
_entity_poly.pdbx_seq_one_letter_code
_entity_poly.pdbx_strand_id
1 'polypeptide(L)'
;MGSDGVSSYSQQNARPVIIAFGGQVSTFVSLDPAVYQNVKVFRHHLNECDSARSPVLNALQLQPILFTIQYSWAKSWINCGVSHTAVIGHSFRELVAMCVSGAITLRDRIKMIIGRATAVIETWGEDGGSMIAIEANLKKSNSRCSEAGEISANIACFNSARNFTVSGSTTSIDILFLLLRNKRLNVTNAFHSTLVDPLVPKLDEIGQKLTFSNSSIHVEMSTESATRNRLGPSYITDRMRDPVYFHHAVHRLAQRYPSAIWIEAGSNSTITSMASRSLNGPKTSHFQADNITAENAMQNLLRTTIELWKLGLKLVHWSHHQSQTYDYEIYHLPPYQFEESRLWLGLKPVPNIMDQSVMQDVVVQKSFVSYKDIEKKSARFRINTMNPEYKELVSGHIIVNTAPICPATVEVNIAVEALLSIQPIDSVDKLQPRIESVTNEAPICDDPTQSLWLDIHIIGVNTWTWKISSDSPSKVMSILHVSGKITLSPKNDLIGPSEFFNFERLVGHQHCVEILNSVDAEHIIQRRSIYSTFGSVVDYAEPYRGVRRIVGKTYESAGRVLKKHAGKTWLDAHLADCFSQVGGIWVNCMTDCKPEDMYIAVCFERLIRSPNFSIDGNPSGIWDVLAKHHRKSEKDYVSDIMVFNTSTGALSEVILGINYHKVAKVSTSKMLIKLINMPVVGAKSVPSSKPTAEIFPNPQTALTKKLNSEGSEGDTTFTLINIHDKVKGLLAEISGLEPTETKDNTELADIGIDSLMGMELSRELSGMFKAEMSIEELSNVTDFRGLVAGVTGVLSIGAAISDDNSSNEGRETLSENSMSSLSSVAEDTDTHHKTLGDLQLSSSTIHDAFREVKNLTDQFIEDFHCTEYLQNVLPFQNELCVALVIEAFEKLGQTLALAKAGDVLPRINHAREHGRLTDYLYKMLEKEAHLVQLDGSQIART
;
A
#
# COMPACT_ATOMS: atom_id res chain seq x y z
N MET A 1 -28.06 -9.45 -21.21
CA MET A 1 -26.61 -9.34 -21.52
C MET A 1 -26.04 -8.31 -20.57
N GLY A 2 -25.00 -8.70 -19.84
CA GLY A 2 -24.43 -7.96 -18.71
C GLY A 2 -23.62 -8.94 -17.87
N SER A 3 -22.58 -9.50 -18.49
CA SER A 3 -21.65 -10.45 -17.91
C SER A 3 -20.47 -9.67 -17.35
N ASP A 4 -20.58 -9.13 -16.14
CA ASP A 4 -19.43 -8.57 -15.44
C ASP A 4 -19.51 -8.92 -13.96
N GLY A 5 -18.43 -9.54 -13.45
CA GLY A 5 -18.14 -9.50 -12.02
C GLY A 5 -18.18 -10.81 -11.24
N VAL A 6 -17.76 -11.95 -11.80
CA VAL A 6 -17.12 -12.96 -10.94
C VAL A 6 -15.63 -12.90 -11.26
N SER A 7 -14.85 -12.24 -10.40
CA SER A 7 -13.40 -12.30 -10.50
C SER A 7 -12.98 -13.75 -10.23
N SER A 8 -12.71 -14.51 -11.29
CA SER A 8 -11.86 -15.68 -11.14
C SER A 8 -10.52 -15.13 -10.64
N TYR A 9 -10.10 -15.48 -9.41
CA TYR A 9 -8.72 -15.30 -9.00
C TYR A 9 -7.86 -16.05 -10.02
N SER A 10 -7.38 -15.33 -11.03
CA SER A 10 -6.36 -15.85 -11.92
C SER A 10 -5.16 -16.11 -11.04
N GLN A 11 -4.78 -17.37 -10.85
CA GLN A 11 -3.47 -17.71 -10.30
C GLN A 11 -2.45 -16.87 -11.07
N GLN A 12 -1.85 -15.87 -10.41
CA GLN A 12 -0.73 -15.16 -11.01
C GLN A 12 0.27 -16.23 -11.43
N ASN A 13 0.58 -16.30 -12.73
CA ASN A 13 1.56 -17.24 -13.24
C ASN A 13 2.85 -17.05 -12.43
N ALA A 14 3.33 -18.11 -11.78
CA ALA A 14 4.52 -18.04 -10.94
C ALA A 14 5.69 -17.50 -11.78
N ARG A 15 6.40 -16.50 -11.24
CA ARG A 15 7.54 -15.88 -11.92
C ARG A 15 8.58 -16.94 -12.26
N PRO A 16 9.21 -16.89 -13.46
CA PRO A 16 10.23 -17.87 -13.82
C PRO A 16 11.43 -17.75 -12.89
N VAL A 17 11.96 -18.89 -12.45
CA VAL A 17 13.12 -18.95 -11.55
C VAL A 17 14.34 -19.46 -12.29
N ILE A 18 15.44 -18.71 -12.19
CA ILE A 18 16.74 -19.06 -12.75
C ILE A 18 17.71 -19.31 -11.61
N ILE A 19 18.22 -20.54 -11.50
CA ILE A 19 19.23 -20.88 -10.51
C ILE A 19 20.62 -20.60 -11.08
N ALA A 20 21.38 -19.74 -10.42
CA ALA A 20 22.69 -19.28 -10.83
C ALA A 20 23.78 -19.87 -9.92
N PHE A 21 24.74 -20.57 -10.54
CA PHE A 21 25.87 -21.19 -9.86
C PHE A 21 27.15 -20.40 -10.11
N GLY A 22 27.65 -19.69 -9.11
CA GLY A 22 28.83 -18.83 -9.26
C GLY A 22 30.14 -19.45 -8.82
N GLY A 23 31.22 -18.88 -9.37
CA GLY A 23 32.58 -19.41 -9.33
C GLY A 23 33.22 -19.43 -7.94
N GLN A 24 34.46 -19.90 -7.89
CA GLN A 24 35.27 -19.92 -6.67
C GLN A 24 35.67 -18.49 -6.27
N VAL A 25 35.31 -18.08 -5.05
CA VAL A 25 35.71 -16.78 -4.46
C VAL A 25 36.76 -16.92 -3.36
N SER A 26 36.97 -18.14 -2.85
CA SER A 26 37.90 -18.46 -1.75
C SER A 26 38.55 -19.83 -1.98
N THR A 27 39.71 -20.04 -1.38
CA THR A 27 40.40 -21.35 -1.29
C THR A 27 39.90 -22.20 -0.12
N PHE A 28 39.01 -21.65 0.71
CA PHE A 28 38.39 -22.31 1.86
C PHE A 28 36.87 -22.41 1.69
N VAL A 29 36.28 -23.48 2.21
CA VAL A 29 34.84 -23.71 2.20
C VAL A 29 34.40 -24.13 3.59
N SER A 30 33.54 -23.31 4.20
CA SER A 30 32.80 -23.66 5.41
C SER A 30 31.38 -24.06 5.06
N LEU A 31 30.83 -24.94 5.90
CA LEU A 31 29.40 -25.14 6.02
C LEU A 31 29.06 -24.92 7.49
N ASP A 32 28.06 -24.10 7.76
CA ASP A 32 27.54 -23.94 9.11
C ASP A 32 27.04 -25.29 9.64
N PRO A 33 27.59 -25.81 10.76
CA PRO A 33 27.16 -27.07 11.35
C PRO A 33 25.66 -27.13 11.63
N ALA A 34 25.03 -25.99 11.96
CA ALA A 34 23.61 -25.91 12.25
C ALA A 34 22.76 -26.28 11.03
N VAL A 35 23.16 -25.88 9.81
CA VAL A 35 22.43 -26.24 8.58
C VAL A 35 22.48 -27.75 8.36
N TYR A 36 23.64 -28.37 8.54
CA TYR A 36 23.79 -29.82 8.39
C TYR A 36 23.00 -30.61 9.44
N GLN A 37 23.02 -30.16 10.69
CA GLN A 37 22.36 -30.85 11.80
C GLN A 37 20.84 -30.70 11.75
N ASN A 38 20.33 -29.51 11.42
CA ASN A 38 18.92 -29.17 11.56
C ASN A 38 18.11 -29.26 10.25
N VAL A 39 18.73 -29.53 9.10
CA VAL A 39 18.04 -29.62 7.80
C VAL A 39 18.23 -31.00 7.16
N LYS A 40 17.23 -31.88 7.29
CA LYS A 40 17.28 -33.26 6.76
C LYS A 40 17.39 -33.32 5.24
N VAL A 41 16.65 -32.47 4.51
CA VAL A 41 16.65 -32.49 3.02
C VAL A 41 18.02 -32.13 2.45
N PHE A 42 18.70 -31.15 3.04
CA PHE A 42 20.05 -30.77 2.63
C PHE A 42 21.08 -31.84 3.01
N ARG A 43 21.01 -32.37 4.23
CA ARG A 43 21.85 -33.50 4.66
C ARG A 43 21.66 -34.73 3.78
N HIS A 44 20.44 -35.02 3.33
CA HIS A 44 20.16 -36.12 2.41
C HIS A 44 20.96 -35.96 1.11
N HIS A 45 20.89 -34.81 0.44
CA HIS A 45 21.64 -34.58 -0.81
C HIS A 45 23.16 -34.54 -0.60
N LEU A 46 23.64 -34.06 0.56
CA LEU A 46 25.05 -34.17 0.92
C LEU A 46 25.48 -35.64 1.04
N ASN A 47 24.67 -36.47 1.69
CA ASN A 47 24.94 -37.91 1.85
C ASN A 47 24.85 -38.67 0.51
N GLU A 48 23.97 -38.25 -0.41
CA GLU A 48 23.95 -38.79 -1.78
C GLU A 48 25.25 -38.47 -2.53
N CYS A 49 25.76 -37.24 -2.38
CA CYS A 49 27.04 -36.87 -2.96
C CYS A 49 28.19 -37.68 -2.35
N ASP A 50 28.18 -37.91 -1.03
CA ASP A 50 29.19 -38.72 -0.35
C ASP A 50 29.14 -40.20 -0.78
N SER A 51 27.95 -40.79 -0.85
CA SER A 51 27.74 -42.17 -1.30
C SER A 51 28.13 -42.40 -2.77
N ALA A 52 28.07 -41.35 -3.59
CA ALA A 52 28.51 -41.38 -4.98
C ALA A 52 30.05 -41.27 -5.13
N ARG A 53 30.79 -40.96 -4.06
CA ARG A 53 32.25 -40.97 -4.05
C ARG A 53 32.78 -42.39 -3.86
N SER A 54 33.87 -42.72 -4.56
CA SER A 54 34.62 -43.96 -4.31
C SER A 54 35.48 -43.79 -3.05
N PRO A 55 35.65 -44.82 -2.19
CA PRO A 55 36.38 -44.74 -0.90
C PRO A 55 37.89 -44.44 -1.01
N VAL A 56 38.42 -44.26 -2.22
CA VAL A 56 39.84 -44.07 -2.49
C VAL A 56 40.05 -42.69 -3.07
N LEU A 57 40.13 -41.60 -2.28
CA LEU A 57 40.64 -40.29 -2.74
C LEU A 57 40.81 -39.29 -1.57
N ASN A 58 42.04 -39.13 -1.07
CA ASN A 58 42.37 -38.30 0.09
C ASN A 58 42.99 -36.92 -0.22
N ALA A 59 43.13 -36.49 -1.49
CA ALA A 59 44.00 -35.34 -1.79
C ALA A 59 43.38 -34.17 -2.60
N LEU A 60 42.09 -34.20 -2.97
CA LEU A 60 41.50 -33.19 -3.88
C LEU A 60 40.19 -32.65 -3.33
N GLN A 61 40.26 -31.71 -2.39
CA GLN A 61 39.11 -31.38 -1.55
C GLN A 61 38.22 -30.24 -2.11
N LEU A 62 38.79 -29.20 -2.71
CA LEU A 62 38.04 -27.94 -2.90
C LEU A 62 36.92 -27.98 -3.97
N GLN A 63 37.23 -28.38 -5.22
CA GLN A 63 36.24 -28.41 -6.31
C GLN A 63 35.09 -29.41 -6.06
N PRO A 64 35.35 -30.65 -5.58
CA PRO A 64 34.28 -31.57 -5.20
C PRO A 64 33.41 -31.05 -4.06
N ILE A 65 33.99 -30.44 -3.01
CA ILE A 65 33.21 -29.89 -1.89
C ILE A 65 32.30 -28.76 -2.37
N LEU A 66 32.82 -27.83 -3.16
CA LEU A 66 32.01 -26.73 -3.72
C LEU A 66 30.87 -27.24 -4.61
N PHE A 67 31.14 -28.26 -5.42
CA PHE A 67 30.11 -28.92 -6.21
C PHE A 67 29.03 -29.54 -5.31
N THR A 68 29.44 -30.32 -4.32
CA THR A 68 28.53 -31.01 -3.39
C THR A 68 27.62 -30.03 -2.66
N ILE A 69 28.15 -28.90 -2.17
CA ILE A 69 27.35 -27.87 -1.49
C ILE A 69 26.36 -27.23 -2.44
N GLN A 70 26.80 -26.76 -3.62
CA GLN A 70 25.92 -26.07 -4.57
C GLN A 70 24.86 -27.00 -5.19
N TYR A 71 25.23 -28.26 -5.48
CA TYR A 71 24.30 -29.28 -5.94
C TYR A 71 23.25 -29.56 -4.86
N SER A 72 23.68 -29.81 -3.62
CA SER A 72 22.78 -30.10 -2.50
C SER A 72 21.88 -28.91 -2.18
N TRP A 73 22.41 -27.69 -2.24
CA TRP A 73 21.64 -26.45 -2.06
C TRP A 73 20.54 -26.35 -3.13
N ALA A 74 20.89 -26.58 -4.39
CA ALA A 74 19.91 -26.47 -5.48
C ALA A 74 18.85 -27.54 -5.32
N LYS A 75 19.25 -28.80 -5.17
CA LYS A 75 18.33 -29.92 -4.96
C LYS A 75 17.40 -29.71 -3.77
N SER A 76 17.89 -29.17 -2.64
CA SER A 76 17.03 -28.82 -1.50
C SER A 76 15.93 -27.82 -1.88
N TRP A 77 16.26 -26.73 -2.58
CA TRP A 77 15.26 -25.77 -3.04
C TRP A 77 14.26 -26.36 -4.03
N ILE A 78 14.73 -27.18 -4.98
CA ILE A 78 13.88 -27.92 -5.92
C ILE A 78 12.88 -28.79 -5.14
N ASN A 79 13.37 -29.59 -4.19
CA ASN A 79 12.56 -30.47 -3.36
C ASN A 79 11.62 -29.69 -2.42
N CYS A 80 11.97 -28.46 -2.06
CA CYS A 80 11.13 -27.56 -1.28
C CYS A 80 10.15 -26.71 -2.11
N GLY A 81 10.00 -27.00 -3.42
CA GLY A 81 8.94 -26.43 -4.25
C GLY A 81 9.34 -25.28 -5.16
N VAL A 82 10.61 -24.88 -5.20
CA VAL A 82 11.08 -23.87 -6.16
C VAL A 82 10.87 -24.39 -7.59
N SER A 83 9.97 -23.76 -8.34
CA SER A 83 9.68 -24.11 -9.74
C SER A 83 10.72 -23.48 -10.67
N HIS A 84 11.79 -24.21 -10.97
CA HIS A 84 12.93 -23.76 -11.77
C HIS A 84 12.66 -23.86 -13.27
N THR A 85 12.88 -22.74 -13.95
CA THR A 85 12.69 -22.59 -15.39
C THR A 85 13.99 -22.76 -16.16
N ALA A 86 15.11 -22.32 -15.55
CA ALA A 86 16.43 -22.48 -16.13
C ALA A 86 17.53 -22.55 -15.07
N VAL A 87 18.69 -23.05 -15.48
CA VAL A 87 19.93 -23.06 -14.69
C VAL A 87 21.06 -22.46 -15.51
N ILE A 88 21.96 -21.73 -14.84
CA ILE A 88 23.16 -21.16 -15.46
C ILE A 88 24.35 -21.31 -14.51
N GLY A 89 25.51 -21.67 -15.04
CA GLY A 89 26.74 -21.72 -14.27
C GLY A 89 27.82 -20.83 -14.89
N HIS A 90 28.63 -20.21 -14.03
CA HIS A 90 29.84 -19.48 -14.44
C HIS A 90 31.06 -20.41 -14.44
N SER A 91 31.73 -20.56 -15.58
CA SER A 91 32.94 -21.39 -15.74
C SER A 91 32.72 -22.84 -15.24
N PHE A 92 33.53 -23.33 -14.30
CA PHE A 92 33.42 -24.66 -13.65
C PHE A 92 32.00 -24.99 -13.18
N ARG A 93 31.19 -23.99 -12.85
CA ARG A 93 29.85 -24.15 -12.31
C ARG A 93 28.79 -24.54 -13.31
N GLU A 94 29.09 -24.42 -14.61
CA GLU A 94 28.23 -25.00 -15.66
C GLU A 94 28.05 -26.52 -15.43
N LEU A 95 29.06 -27.16 -14.82
CA LEU A 95 29.02 -28.56 -14.46
C LEU A 95 27.96 -28.84 -13.38
N VAL A 96 27.80 -27.95 -12.39
CA VAL A 96 26.74 -28.05 -11.37
C VAL A 96 25.37 -27.90 -12.04
N ALA A 97 25.19 -26.85 -12.85
CA ALA A 97 23.95 -26.56 -13.56
C ALA A 97 23.46 -27.76 -14.37
N MET A 98 24.35 -28.34 -15.18
CA MET A 98 24.07 -29.54 -15.95
C MET A 98 23.68 -30.75 -15.09
N CYS A 99 24.34 -30.97 -13.94
CA CYS A 99 23.99 -32.09 -13.06
C CYS A 99 22.61 -31.90 -12.44
N VAL A 100 22.31 -30.68 -11.98
CA VAL A 100 20.99 -30.32 -11.43
C VAL A 100 19.89 -30.48 -12.49
N SER A 101 20.19 -30.18 -13.76
CA SER A 101 19.27 -30.34 -14.88
C SER A 101 19.04 -31.78 -15.35
N GLY A 102 19.80 -32.74 -14.83
CA GLY A 102 19.76 -34.14 -15.28
C GLY A 102 20.52 -34.43 -16.58
N ALA A 103 21.22 -33.45 -17.17
CA ALA A 103 22.04 -33.64 -18.37
C ALA A 103 23.21 -34.62 -18.17
N ILE A 104 23.64 -34.79 -16.92
CA ILE A 104 24.61 -35.81 -16.50
C ILE A 104 24.17 -36.34 -15.13
N THR A 105 24.47 -37.61 -14.84
CA THR A 105 24.17 -38.21 -13.53
C THR A 105 25.09 -37.66 -12.45
N LEU A 106 24.63 -37.64 -11.19
CA LEU A 106 25.44 -37.22 -10.03
C LEU A 106 26.75 -38.01 -9.94
N ARG A 107 26.67 -39.34 -10.12
CA ARG A 107 27.83 -40.24 -10.07
C ARG A 107 28.86 -39.91 -11.15
N ASP A 108 28.42 -39.75 -12.40
CA ASP A 108 29.33 -39.44 -13.50
C ASP A 108 29.88 -38.02 -13.38
N ARG A 109 29.09 -37.07 -12.86
CA ARG A 109 29.58 -35.73 -12.58
C ARG A 109 30.67 -35.71 -11.52
N ILE A 110 30.52 -36.46 -10.43
CA ILE A 110 31.54 -36.56 -9.38
C ILE A 110 32.82 -37.19 -9.93
N LYS A 111 32.71 -38.30 -10.68
CA LYS A 111 33.87 -38.92 -11.38
C LYS A 111 34.59 -37.92 -12.26
N MET A 112 33.83 -37.13 -13.01
CA MET A 112 34.37 -36.14 -13.92
C MET A 112 35.10 -35.00 -13.19
N ILE A 113 34.52 -34.45 -12.12
CA ILE A 113 35.15 -33.39 -11.33
C ILE A 113 36.46 -33.89 -10.72
N ILE A 114 36.44 -35.10 -10.17
CA ILE A 114 37.63 -35.75 -9.61
C ILE A 114 38.68 -35.97 -10.69
N GLY A 115 38.31 -36.62 -11.79
CA GLY A 115 39.23 -36.91 -12.89
C GLY A 115 39.84 -35.64 -13.50
N ARG A 116 39.04 -34.58 -13.65
CA ARG A 116 39.52 -33.26 -14.07
C ARG A 116 40.54 -32.71 -13.09
N ALA A 117 40.23 -32.73 -11.79
CA ALA A 117 41.13 -32.20 -10.77
C ALA A 117 42.44 -33.02 -10.68
N THR A 118 42.37 -34.33 -10.86
CA THR A 118 43.54 -35.21 -10.99
C THR A 118 44.37 -34.84 -12.22
N ALA A 119 43.75 -34.64 -13.39
CA ALA A 119 44.46 -34.23 -14.61
C ALA A 119 45.17 -32.87 -14.45
N VAL A 120 44.57 -31.92 -13.72
CA VAL A 120 45.22 -30.65 -13.37
C VAL A 120 46.45 -30.85 -12.50
N ILE A 121 46.43 -31.78 -11.55
CA ILE A 121 47.62 -32.05 -10.72
C ILE A 121 48.70 -32.79 -11.50
N GLU A 122 48.32 -33.80 -12.29
CA GLU A 122 49.27 -34.72 -12.90
C GLU A 122 49.88 -34.20 -14.21
N THR A 123 49.17 -33.35 -14.94
CA THR A 123 49.50 -33.01 -16.33
C THR A 123 49.71 -31.51 -16.57
N TRP A 124 49.36 -30.65 -15.61
CA TRP A 124 49.62 -29.21 -15.75
C TRP A 124 51.13 -28.93 -15.73
N GLY A 125 51.58 -28.00 -16.56
CA GLY A 125 52.99 -27.62 -16.63
C GLY A 125 53.50 -26.90 -15.37
N GLU A 126 54.78 -26.52 -15.36
CA GLU A 126 55.39 -25.84 -14.20
C GLU A 126 54.76 -24.46 -13.91
N ASP A 127 54.31 -23.74 -14.96
CA ASP A 127 53.56 -22.49 -14.80
C ASP A 127 52.05 -22.77 -14.64
N GLY A 128 51.55 -22.58 -13.42
CA GLY A 128 50.12 -22.59 -13.12
C GLY A 128 49.32 -21.50 -13.88
N GLY A 129 50.00 -20.45 -14.32
CA GLY A 129 49.42 -19.26 -14.91
C GLY A 129 48.69 -18.38 -13.89
N SER A 130 48.15 -17.25 -14.36
CA SER A 130 47.39 -16.33 -13.52
C SER A 130 46.13 -15.80 -14.22
N MET A 131 45.18 -15.29 -13.43
CA MET A 131 43.96 -14.65 -13.93
C MET A 131 43.73 -13.31 -13.24
N ILE A 132 43.35 -12.29 -14.02
CA ILE A 132 43.00 -10.95 -13.53
C ILE A 132 41.60 -10.56 -14.02
N ALA A 133 40.80 -9.94 -13.15
CA ALA A 133 39.59 -9.24 -13.56
C ALA A 133 39.93 -7.80 -13.95
N ILE A 134 39.46 -7.36 -15.10
CA ILE A 134 39.69 -6.02 -15.63
C ILE A 134 38.36 -5.31 -15.91
N GLU A 135 38.36 -4.00 -15.72
CA GLU A 135 37.26 -3.13 -16.14
C GLU A 135 37.74 -2.24 -17.31
N ALA A 136 37.29 -2.54 -18.52
CA ALA A 136 37.76 -1.89 -19.74
C ALA A 136 36.74 -2.00 -20.88
N ASN A 137 36.96 -1.28 -21.99
CA ASN A 137 36.23 -1.51 -23.23
C ASN A 137 36.81 -2.72 -23.96
N LEU A 138 35.98 -3.56 -24.57
CA LEU A 138 36.40 -4.76 -25.30
C LEU A 138 37.54 -4.53 -26.30
N LYS A 139 37.48 -3.44 -27.10
CA LYS A 139 38.54 -3.11 -28.07
C LYS A 139 39.88 -2.85 -27.39
N LYS A 140 39.85 -2.14 -26.26
CA LYS A 140 41.02 -1.80 -25.44
C LYS A 140 41.57 -3.02 -24.70
N SER A 141 40.71 -3.97 -24.31
CA SER A 141 41.13 -5.24 -23.71
C SER A 141 41.86 -6.13 -24.72
N ASN A 142 41.30 -6.27 -25.93
CA ASN A 142 41.90 -7.08 -27.00
C ASN A 142 43.24 -6.50 -27.50
N SER A 143 43.33 -5.17 -27.67
CA SER A 143 44.58 -4.53 -28.09
C SER A 143 45.69 -4.78 -27.07
N ARG A 144 45.39 -4.63 -25.78
CA ARG A 144 46.37 -4.81 -24.70
C ARG A 144 46.77 -6.26 -24.48
N CYS A 145 45.85 -7.21 -24.64
CA CYS A 145 46.23 -8.64 -24.63
C CYS A 145 47.20 -8.97 -25.78
N SER A 146 47.08 -8.28 -26.92
CA SER A 146 47.99 -8.44 -28.07
C SER A 146 49.33 -7.72 -27.87
N GLU A 147 49.36 -6.64 -27.07
CA GLU A 147 50.57 -5.88 -26.71
C GLU A 147 51.48 -6.61 -25.71
N ALA A 148 50.98 -7.66 -25.04
CA ALA A 148 51.75 -8.47 -24.07
C ALA A 148 52.80 -9.42 -24.71
N GLY A 149 53.01 -9.34 -26.04
CA GLY A 149 54.07 -10.05 -26.78
C GLY A 149 53.68 -11.45 -27.28
N GLU A 150 54.68 -12.26 -27.66
CA GLU A 150 54.52 -13.67 -28.11
C GLU A 150 53.93 -14.63 -27.04
N ILE A 151 53.65 -14.13 -25.83
CA ILE A 151 53.28 -14.95 -24.66
C ILE A 151 51.77 -14.82 -24.38
N SER A 152 51.08 -15.97 -24.43
CA SER A 152 49.62 -16.13 -24.52
C SER A 152 48.80 -15.64 -23.32
N ALA A 153 48.28 -14.42 -23.39
CA ALA A 153 47.15 -13.97 -22.56
C ALA A 153 45.91 -13.74 -23.43
N ASN A 154 44.76 -14.26 -23.01
CA ASN A 154 43.48 -14.10 -23.70
C ASN A 154 42.36 -13.76 -22.73
N ILE A 155 41.27 -13.21 -23.25
CA ILE A 155 40.04 -13.02 -22.46
C ILE A 155 39.44 -14.42 -22.19
N ALA A 156 39.40 -14.79 -20.91
CA ALA A 156 38.80 -16.01 -20.40
C ALA A 156 37.29 -15.87 -20.19
N CYS A 157 36.83 -14.74 -19.66
CA CYS A 157 35.42 -14.56 -19.29
C CYS A 157 34.91 -13.19 -19.73
N PHE A 158 33.75 -13.17 -20.38
CA PHE A 158 32.97 -11.99 -20.71
C PHE A 158 31.83 -11.87 -19.69
N ASN A 159 32.07 -11.15 -18.59
CA ASN A 159 31.15 -11.09 -17.45
C ASN A 159 30.08 -10.00 -17.59
N SER A 160 30.44 -8.87 -18.20
CA SER A 160 29.53 -7.79 -18.60
C SER A 160 30.09 -7.04 -19.81
N ALA A 161 29.40 -5.99 -20.28
CA ALA A 161 29.87 -5.14 -21.38
C ALA A 161 31.24 -4.47 -21.13
N ARG A 162 31.65 -4.34 -19.86
CA ARG A 162 32.93 -3.71 -19.47
C ARG A 162 33.77 -4.52 -18.48
N ASN A 163 33.27 -5.66 -18.00
CA ASN A 163 33.97 -6.50 -17.03
C ASN A 163 34.40 -7.81 -17.69
N PHE A 164 35.72 -8.02 -17.74
CA PHE A 164 36.33 -9.18 -18.36
C PHE A 164 37.28 -9.87 -17.38
N THR A 165 37.50 -11.16 -17.57
CA THR A 165 38.59 -11.90 -16.93
C THR A 165 39.62 -12.26 -18.00
N VAL A 166 40.88 -11.95 -17.76
CA VAL A 166 42.01 -12.32 -18.62
C VAL A 166 42.80 -13.43 -17.94
N SER A 167 43.21 -14.43 -18.72
CA SER A 167 44.00 -15.58 -18.28
C SER A 167 45.21 -15.79 -19.18
N GLY A 168 46.32 -16.23 -18.61
CA GLY A 168 47.53 -16.56 -19.36
C GLY A 168 48.65 -17.03 -18.45
N SER A 169 49.87 -17.09 -18.99
CA SER A 169 51.08 -17.33 -18.20
C SER A 169 51.24 -16.29 -17.09
N THR A 170 51.93 -16.66 -16.02
CA THR A 170 52.15 -15.74 -14.89
C THR A 170 52.84 -14.46 -15.37
N THR A 171 53.85 -14.60 -16.23
CA THR A 171 54.59 -13.48 -16.81
C THR A 171 53.72 -12.55 -17.66
N SER A 172 52.88 -13.08 -18.56
CA SER A 172 52.00 -12.23 -19.38
C SER A 172 51.00 -11.45 -18.54
N ILE A 173 50.47 -12.08 -17.49
CA ILE A 173 49.50 -11.45 -16.61
C ILE A 173 50.15 -10.38 -15.73
N ASP A 174 51.38 -10.59 -15.25
CA ASP A 174 52.13 -9.57 -14.50
C ASP A 174 52.40 -8.31 -15.35
N ILE A 175 52.69 -8.46 -16.63
CA ILE A 175 52.82 -7.33 -17.57
C ILE A 175 51.49 -6.59 -17.69
N LEU A 176 50.39 -7.31 -17.95
CA LEU A 176 49.06 -6.71 -18.07
C LEU A 176 48.58 -6.07 -16.76
N PHE A 177 48.99 -6.61 -15.61
CA PHE A 177 48.66 -6.11 -14.28
C PHE A 177 49.18 -4.67 -14.08
N LEU A 178 50.32 -4.33 -14.65
CA LEU A 178 50.91 -2.99 -14.57
C LEU A 178 50.22 -1.98 -15.50
N LEU A 179 49.60 -2.44 -16.59
CA LEU A 179 49.03 -1.58 -17.62
C LEU A 179 47.58 -1.19 -17.35
N LEU A 180 46.82 -2.02 -16.61
CA LEU A 180 45.37 -1.90 -16.46
C LEU A 180 44.95 -1.81 -14.99
N ARG A 181 43.87 -1.06 -14.73
CA ARG A 181 43.15 -1.18 -13.46
C ARG A 181 42.53 -2.57 -13.40
N ASN A 182 42.97 -3.38 -12.44
CA ASN A 182 42.62 -4.79 -12.38
C ASN A 182 42.57 -5.32 -10.94
N LYS A 183 42.08 -6.55 -10.78
CA LYS A 183 42.14 -7.32 -9.54
C LYS A 183 42.58 -8.75 -9.87
N ARG A 184 43.68 -9.20 -9.27
CA ARG A 184 44.12 -10.60 -9.38
C ARG A 184 43.10 -11.53 -8.72
N LEU A 185 42.76 -12.61 -9.40
CA LEU A 185 41.82 -13.61 -8.92
C LEU A 185 42.55 -14.68 -8.11
N ASN A 186 41.95 -15.09 -6.99
CA ASN A 186 42.48 -16.14 -6.14
C ASN A 186 42.07 -17.52 -6.67
N VAL A 187 42.73 -17.96 -7.73
CA VAL A 187 42.50 -19.24 -8.42
C VAL A 187 43.81 -20.01 -8.56
N THR A 188 43.74 -21.34 -8.61
CA THR A 188 44.94 -22.20 -8.63
C THR A 188 45.66 -22.20 -9.97
N ASN A 189 44.92 -22.04 -11.07
CA ASN A 189 45.46 -22.12 -12.42
C ASN A 189 44.71 -21.17 -13.38
N ALA A 190 45.35 -20.80 -14.48
CA ALA A 190 44.78 -19.99 -15.55
C ALA A 190 43.91 -20.82 -16.52
N PHE A 191 42.70 -21.18 -16.10
CA PHE A 191 41.72 -21.85 -16.96
C PHE A 191 41.24 -20.94 -18.11
N HIS A 192 40.62 -21.53 -19.15
CA HIS A 192 40.18 -20.83 -20.37
C HIS A 192 41.33 -20.20 -21.17
N SER A 193 42.50 -20.83 -21.12
CA SER A 193 43.72 -20.42 -21.82
C SER A 193 44.42 -21.62 -22.49
N THR A 194 45.43 -21.34 -23.31
CA THR A 194 46.34 -22.33 -23.92
C THR A 194 47.02 -23.23 -22.89
N LEU A 195 47.14 -22.81 -21.62
CA LEU A 195 47.74 -23.64 -20.56
C LEU A 195 46.91 -24.90 -20.23
N VAL A 196 45.67 -25.00 -20.73
CA VAL A 196 44.82 -26.20 -20.62
C VAL A 196 45.16 -27.25 -21.68
N ASP A 197 45.83 -26.88 -22.78
CA ASP A 197 46.11 -27.76 -23.92
C ASP A 197 46.81 -29.10 -23.53
N PRO A 198 47.76 -29.14 -22.57
CA PRO A 198 48.38 -30.40 -22.13
C PRO A 198 47.39 -31.39 -21.51
N LEU A 199 46.30 -30.91 -20.91
CA LEU A 199 45.31 -31.75 -20.23
C LEU A 199 44.30 -32.39 -21.20
N VAL A 200 44.17 -31.85 -22.42
CA VAL A 200 43.16 -32.22 -23.42
C VAL A 200 43.04 -33.75 -23.59
N PRO A 201 44.13 -34.52 -23.81
CA PRO A 201 44.01 -35.95 -24.02
C PRO A 201 43.41 -36.70 -22.83
N LYS A 202 43.75 -36.27 -21.60
CA LYS A 202 43.27 -36.92 -20.38
C LYS A 202 41.81 -36.56 -20.10
N LEU A 203 41.42 -35.31 -20.37
CA LEU A 203 40.04 -34.83 -20.23
C LEU A 203 39.11 -35.53 -21.23
N ASP A 204 39.55 -35.76 -22.46
CA ASP A 204 38.79 -36.51 -23.46
C ASP A 204 38.59 -37.97 -23.06
N GLU A 205 39.63 -38.63 -22.51
CA GLU A 205 39.53 -40.00 -21.97
C GLU A 205 38.48 -40.10 -20.85
N ILE A 206 38.41 -39.09 -19.99
CA ILE A 206 37.39 -39.00 -18.94
C ILE A 206 36.02 -38.81 -19.57
N GLY A 207 35.88 -37.87 -20.52
CA GLY A 207 34.61 -37.55 -21.19
C GLY A 207 33.98 -38.73 -21.91
N GLN A 208 34.79 -39.61 -22.52
CA GLN A 208 34.32 -40.83 -23.18
C GLN A 208 33.67 -41.84 -22.22
N LYS A 209 33.97 -41.77 -20.92
CA LYS A 209 33.42 -42.67 -19.89
C LYS A 209 32.14 -42.13 -19.25
N LEU A 210 31.65 -40.96 -19.68
CA LEU A 210 30.48 -40.31 -19.10
C LEU A 210 29.26 -40.50 -19.98
N THR A 211 28.09 -40.61 -19.33
CA THR A 211 26.81 -40.66 -20.03
C THR A 211 26.14 -39.29 -19.98
N PHE A 212 25.83 -38.74 -21.15
CA PHE A 212 25.06 -37.50 -21.30
C PHE A 212 23.61 -37.80 -21.67
N SER A 213 22.68 -37.10 -21.04
CA SER A 213 21.24 -37.28 -21.20
C SER A 213 20.57 -35.96 -21.58
N ASN A 214 19.32 -36.03 -22.05
CA ASN A 214 18.50 -34.84 -22.25
C ASN A 214 18.18 -34.20 -20.89
N SER A 215 18.32 -32.88 -20.80
CA SER A 215 18.05 -32.14 -19.57
C SER A 215 16.54 -31.96 -19.35
N SER A 216 16.09 -32.16 -18.11
CA SER A 216 14.71 -31.87 -17.70
C SER A 216 14.50 -30.38 -17.39
N ILE A 217 15.60 -29.65 -17.14
CA ILE A 217 15.63 -28.20 -16.91
C ILE A 217 16.42 -27.54 -18.04
N HIS A 218 16.01 -26.35 -18.49
CA HIS A 218 16.77 -25.58 -19.49
C HIS A 218 18.13 -25.19 -18.92
N VAL A 219 19.22 -25.68 -19.51
CA VAL A 219 20.58 -25.28 -19.16
C VAL A 219 21.03 -24.19 -20.13
N GLU A 220 21.30 -23.00 -19.61
CA GLU A 220 21.92 -21.95 -20.40
C GLU A 220 23.44 -22.07 -20.36
N MET A 221 24.03 -22.34 -21.52
CA MET A 221 25.48 -22.47 -21.68
C MET A 221 26.12 -21.09 -21.87
N SER A 222 27.28 -20.87 -21.28
CA SER A 222 28.01 -19.59 -21.41
C SER A 222 28.79 -19.50 -22.73
N THR A 223 28.11 -19.66 -23.87
CA THR A 223 28.64 -19.53 -25.24
C THR A 223 28.29 -18.18 -25.88
N GLU A 224 29.06 -17.75 -26.88
CA GLU A 224 28.85 -16.47 -27.60
C GLU A 224 27.46 -16.38 -28.22
N SER A 225 27.05 -17.44 -28.92
CA SER A 225 25.73 -17.58 -29.54
C SER A 225 24.94 -18.74 -28.91
N ALA A 226 23.64 -18.80 -29.18
CA ALA A 226 22.69 -19.79 -28.63
C ALA A 226 22.88 -21.22 -29.17
N THR A 227 24.09 -21.58 -29.57
CA THR A 227 24.39 -22.87 -30.23
C THR A 227 24.02 -24.02 -29.31
N ARG A 228 23.20 -24.95 -29.81
CA ARG A 228 23.03 -26.28 -29.18
C ARG A 228 24.30 -27.09 -29.43
N ASN A 229 25.36 -26.84 -28.67
CA ASN A 229 26.48 -27.77 -28.68
C ASN A 229 25.95 -29.15 -28.24
N ARG A 230 26.26 -30.18 -29.02
CA ARG A 230 25.93 -31.55 -28.65
C ARG A 230 26.72 -31.88 -27.38
N LEU A 231 26.02 -32.15 -26.29
CA LEU A 231 26.63 -32.75 -25.10
C LEU A 231 27.34 -34.04 -25.53
N GLY A 232 28.61 -34.18 -25.19
CA GLY A 232 29.43 -35.29 -25.68
C GLY A 232 30.82 -35.33 -25.02
N PRO A 233 31.66 -36.30 -25.41
CA PRO A 233 32.94 -36.55 -24.75
C PRO A 233 33.90 -35.35 -24.71
N SER A 234 33.94 -34.51 -25.74
CA SER A 234 34.82 -33.32 -25.79
C SER A 234 34.36 -32.18 -24.87
N TYR A 235 33.15 -32.26 -24.33
CA TYR A 235 32.51 -31.14 -23.64
C TYR A 235 33.35 -30.57 -22.48
N ILE A 236 34.02 -31.44 -21.71
CA ILE A 236 34.85 -31.02 -20.57
C ILE A 236 36.03 -30.19 -21.05
N THR A 237 36.69 -30.70 -22.09
CA THR A 237 37.84 -30.09 -22.76
C THR A 237 37.46 -28.72 -23.30
N ASP A 238 36.39 -28.68 -24.10
CA ASP A 238 35.85 -27.45 -24.70
C ASP A 238 35.55 -26.42 -23.62
N ARG A 239 34.84 -26.79 -22.55
CA ARG A 239 34.48 -25.84 -21.48
C ARG A 239 35.64 -25.40 -20.59
N MET A 240 36.70 -26.19 -20.50
CA MET A 240 37.89 -25.82 -19.73
C MET A 240 38.84 -24.93 -20.54
N ARG A 241 38.83 -25.06 -21.87
CA ARG A 241 39.71 -24.35 -22.81
C ARG A 241 39.08 -23.10 -23.44
N ASP A 242 37.79 -23.13 -23.74
CA ASP A 242 37.06 -22.05 -24.43
C ASP A 242 36.70 -20.89 -23.51
N PRO A 243 36.51 -19.66 -24.04
CA PRO A 243 36.03 -18.52 -23.25
C PRO A 243 34.61 -18.70 -22.72
N VAL A 244 34.34 -18.07 -21.56
CA VAL A 244 33.04 -18.04 -20.87
C VAL A 244 32.29 -16.77 -21.25
N TYR A 245 31.27 -16.89 -22.08
CA TYR A 245 30.42 -15.77 -22.53
C TYR A 245 29.21 -15.57 -21.60
N PHE A 246 29.48 -15.34 -20.30
CA PHE A 246 28.43 -15.21 -19.28
C PHE A 246 27.47 -14.05 -19.56
N HIS A 247 27.98 -12.90 -20.02
CA HIS A 247 27.17 -11.75 -20.43
C HIS A 247 26.10 -12.14 -21.46
N HIS A 248 26.49 -12.90 -22.48
CA HIS A 248 25.61 -13.30 -23.58
C HIS A 248 24.54 -14.28 -23.08
N ALA A 249 24.94 -15.27 -22.26
CA ALA A 249 24.02 -16.22 -21.64
C ALA A 249 22.96 -15.54 -20.75
N VAL A 250 23.40 -14.57 -19.93
CA VAL A 250 22.49 -13.79 -19.08
C VAL A 250 21.48 -13.00 -19.93
N HIS A 251 21.91 -12.37 -21.02
CA HIS A 251 21.01 -11.63 -21.93
C HIS A 251 20.01 -12.54 -22.63
N ARG A 252 20.43 -13.73 -23.09
CA ARG A 252 19.51 -14.70 -23.71
C ARG A 252 18.46 -15.21 -22.73
N LEU A 253 18.87 -15.49 -21.48
CA LEU A 253 17.94 -15.86 -20.42
C LEU A 253 16.97 -14.75 -20.06
N ALA A 254 17.44 -13.50 -19.93
CA ALA A 254 16.58 -12.37 -19.62
C ALA A 254 15.58 -12.06 -20.74
N GLN A 255 15.99 -12.23 -22.01
CA GLN A 255 15.10 -12.12 -23.17
C GLN A 255 14.05 -13.24 -23.18
N ARG A 256 14.46 -14.48 -22.88
CA ARG A 256 13.57 -15.65 -22.88
C ARG A 256 12.62 -15.67 -21.69
N TYR A 257 13.08 -15.21 -20.54
CA TYR A 257 12.33 -15.19 -19.28
C TYR A 257 12.35 -13.77 -18.69
N PRO A 258 11.53 -12.85 -19.23
CA PRO A 258 11.38 -11.51 -18.67
C PRO A 258 10.91 -11.59 -17.21
N SER A 259 11.42 -10.69 -16.37
CA SER A 259 11.03 -10.59 -14.95
C SER A 259 11.37 -11.81 -14.08
N ALA A 260 12.34 -12.62 -14.50
CA ALA A 260 12.79 -13.79 -13.75
C ALA A 260 13.36 -13.44 -12.38
N ILE A 261 13.27 -14.41 -11.47
CA ILE A 261 13.94 -14.40 -10.17
C ILE A 261 15.23 -15.20 -10.31
N TRP A 262 16.36 -14.54 -10.16
CA TRP A 262 17.69 -15.13 -10.22
C TRP A 262 18.14 -15.47 -8.80
N ILE A 263 18.29 -16.75 -8.50
CA ILE A 263 18.66 -17.21 -7.15
C ILE A 263 20.06 -17.78 -7.20
N GLU A 264 20.91 -17.29 -6.31
CA GLU A 264 22.27 -17.77 -6.16
C GLU A 264 22.35 -19.06 -5.36
N ALA A 265 23.17 -20.01 -5.82
CA ALA A 265 23.42 -21.26 -5.10
C ALA A 265 24.32 -21.13 -3.86
N GLY A 266 23.85 -20.39 -2.83
CA GLY A 266 24.26 -20.51 -1.42
C GLY A 266 25.71 -20.21 -1.06
N SER A 267 26.56 -19.77 -2.00
CA SER A 267 28.02 -19.67 -1.83
C SER A 267 28.57 -18.24 -1.85
N ASN A 268 27.71 -17.22 -1.86
CA ASN A 268 28.08 -15.79 -1.96
C ASN A 268 29.18 -15.46 -3.00
N SER A 269 29.11 -16.16 -4.13
CA SER A 269 29.95 -16.11 -5.32
C SER A 269 29.79 -14.85 -6.18
N THR A 270 28.90 -13.93 -5.81
CA THR A 270 28.58 -12.68 -6.53
C THR A 270 27.95 -12.85 -7.92
N ILE A 271 27.60 -14.07 -8.34
CA ILE A 271 27.06 -14.33 -9.69
C ILE A 271 25.75 -13.57 -9.95
N THR A 272 24.89 -13.42 -8.95
CA THR A 272 23.65 -12.65 -9.06
C THR A 272 23.93 -11.16 -9.23
N SER A 273 24.93 -10.62 -8.52
CA SER A 273 25.42 -9.25 -8.72
C SER A 273 26.05 -9.06 -10.10
N MET A 274 26.81 -10.05 -10.61
CA MET A 274 27.35 -10.03 -11.97
C MET A 274 26.24 -10.07 -13.03
N ALA A 275 25.23 -10.91 -12.85
CA ALA A 275 24.07 -10.98 -13.76
C ALA A 275 23.27 -9.67 -13.76
N SER A 276 23.03 -9.09 -12.58
CA SER A 276 22.37 -7.78 -12.44
C SER A 276 23.13 -6.66 -13.16
N ARG A 277 24.46 -6.59 -12.98
CA ARG A 277 25.33 -5.64 -13.69
C ARG A 277 25.39 -5.88 -15.19
N SER A 278 25.38 -7.14 -15.63
CA SER A 278 25.35 -7.51 -17.06
C SER A 278 24.10 -6.98 -17.77
N LEU A 279 22.98 -6.91 -17.06
CA LEU A 279 21.69 -6.43 -17.57
C LEU A 279 21.45 -4.93 -17.32
N ASN A 280 22.43 -4.21 -16.77
CA ASN A 280 22.29 -2.80 -16.35
C ASN A 280 21.09 -2.54 -15.42
N GLY A 281 20.80 -3.48 -14.50
CA GLY A 281 19.76 -3.32 -13.48
C GLY A 281 18.33 -3.17 -14.03
N PRO A 282 17.75 -4.19 -14.69
CA PRO A 282 16.38 -4.12 -15.19
C PRO A 282 15.39 -4.04 -14.02
N LYS A 283 14.45 -3.07 -14.06
CA LYS A 283 13.43 -2.85 -13.01
C LYS A 283 12.53 -4.06 -12.71
N THR A 284 12.49 -5.06 -13.59
CA THR A 284 11.52 -6.16 -13.52
C THR A 284 12.07 -7.49 -12.99
N SER A 285 13.39 -7.73 -13.06
CA SER A 285 14.00 -8.98 -12.57
C SER A 285 14.44 -8.84 -11.11
N HIS A 286 14.36 -9.93 -10.33
CA HIS A 286 14.84 -9.96 -8.94
C HIS A 286 16.12 -10.78 -8.84
N PHE A 287 17.08 -10.33 -8.04
CA PHE A 287 18.35 -11.02 -7.83
C PHE A 287 18.51 -11.35 -6.35
N GLN A 288 18.38 -12.63 -6.01
CA GLN A 288 18.45 -13.14 -4.65
C GLN A 288 19.81 -13.79 -4.42
N ALA A 289 20.69 -13.10 -3.70
CA ALA A 289 21.88 -13.72 -3.14
C ALA A 289 21.48 -14.60 -1.93
N ASP A 290 22.17 -15.71 -1.75
CA ASP A 290 22.00 -16.58 -0.59
C ASP A 290 23.37 -17.07 -0.11
N ASN A 291 23.51 -17.25 1.20
CA ASN A 291 24.76 -17.68 1.81
C ASN A 291 24.52 -18.63 2.99
N ILE A 292 24.70 -19.92 2.72
CA ILE A 292 24.60 -20.99 3.72
C ILE A 292 25.97 -21.38 4.31
N THR A 293 27.02 -20.65 3.96
CA THR A 293 28.40 -20.91 4.40
C THR A 293 28.87 -19.99 5.52
N ALA A 294 28.08 -18.96 5.86
CA ALA A 294 28.33 -18.03 6.97
C ALA A 294 27.80 -18.56 8.31
N GLU A 295 28.26 -17.99 9.42
CA GLU A 295 27.87 -18.39 10.80
C GLU A 295 26.39 -18.14 11.14
N ASN A 296 25.67 -17.36 10.33
CA ASN A 296 24.25 -17.07 10.47
C ASN A 296 23.42 -17.73 9.33
N ALA A 297 23.87 -18.88 8.83
CA ALA A 297 23.30 -19.51 7.65
C ALA A 297 21.82 -19.87 7.82
N MET A 298 21.39 -20.29 9.01
CA MET A 298 19.99 -20.60 9.28
C MET A 298 19.10 -19.34 9.20
N GLN A 299 19.54 -18.20 9.73
CA GLN A 299 18.80 -16.94 9.58
C GLN A 299 18.78 -16.46 8.12
N ASN A 300 19.89 -16.60 7.39
CA ASN A 300 19.96 -16.27 5.97
C ASN A 300 18.99 -17.13 5.16
N LEU A 301 18.94 -18.44 5.42
CA LEU A 301 18.02 -19.36 4.76
C LEU A 301 16.55 -19.00 5.03
N LEU A 302 16.21 -18.67 6.27
CA LEU A 302 14.88 -18.19 6.64
C LEU A 302 14.53 -16.91 5.89
N ARG A 303 15.43 -15.92 5.87
CA ARG A 303 15.25 -14.66 5.15
C ARG A 303 15.07 -14.88 3.66
N THR A 304 15.92 -15.70 3.04
CA THR A 304 15.81 -16.07 1.62
C THR A 304 14.46 -16.75 1.35
N THR A 305 14.00 -17.64 2.22
CA THR A 305 12.67 -18.28 2.10
C THR A 305 11.56 -17.24 2.11
N ILE A 306 11.58 -16.30 3.06
CA ILE A 306 10.57 -15.24 3.19
C ILE A 306 10.59 -14.32 1.97
N GLU A 307 11.76 -13.90 1.49
CA GLU A 307 11.87 -13.04 0.31
C GLU A 307 11.35 -13.73 -0.95
N LEU A 308 11.70 -14.99 -1.16
CA LEU A 308 11.18 -15.77 -2.29
C LEU A 308 9.66 -15.98 -2.18
N TRP A 309 9.12 -16.19 -0.97
CA TRP A 309 7.69 -16.29 -0.72
C TRP A 309 6.96 -14.96 -1.01
N LYS A 310 7.52 -13.82 -0.59
CA LYS A 310 6.99 -12.47 -0.90
C LYS A 310 6.93 -12.20 -2.41
N LEU A 311 7.82 -12.82 -3.20
CA LEU A 311 7.81 -12.75 -4.66
C LEU A 311 6.76 -13.66 -5.32
N GLY A 312 5.93 -14.35 -4.53
CA GLY A 312 4.84 -15.20 -4.98
C GLY A 312 5.25 -16.64 -5.29
N LEU A 313 6.46 -17.07 -4.91
CA LEU A 313 6.89 -18.46 -5.10
C LEU A 313 6.22 -19.39 -4.07
N LYS A 314 5.67 -20.50 -4.57
CA LYS A 314 5.08 -21.56 -3.75
C LYS A 314 6.17 -22.52 -3.29
N LEU A 315 6.78 -22.24 -2.14
CA LEU A 315 7.85 -23.04 -1.57
C LEU A 315 7.69 -23.19 -0.06
N VAL A 316 8.44 -24.12 0.51
CA VAL A 316 8.55 -24.32 1.97
C VAL A 316 9.97 -24.03 2.44
N HIS A 317 10.10 -23.56 3.69
CA HIS A 317 11.41 -23.50 4.35
C HIS A 317 12.02 -24.90 4.41
N TRP A 318 13.34 -25.05 4.23
CA TRP A 318 13.97 -26.38 4.15
C TRP A 318 13.71 -27.25 5.37
N SER A 319 13.75 -26.68 6.57
CA SER A 319 13.46 -27.43 7.81
C SER A 319 12.02 -27.93 7.85
N HIS A 320 11.08 -27.29 7.14
CA HIS A 320 9.67 -27.68 7.09
C HIS A 320 9.34 -28.62 5.93
N HIS A 321 10.36 -29.13 5.21
CA HIS A 321 10.16 -30.14 4.17
C HIS A 321 9.52 -31.41 4.75
N GLN A 322 8.64 -32.06 3.98
CA GLN A 322 7.84 -33.23 4.39
C GLN A 322 8.65 -34.39 5.01
N SER A 323 9.93 -34.53 4.65
CA SER A 323 10.82 -35.56 5.23
C SER A 323 11.22 -35.29 6.69
N GLN A 324 10.95 -34.09 7.19
CA GLN A 324 11.29 -33.61 8.52
C GLN A 324 10.06 -33.10 9.29
N THR A 325 8.98 -32.76 8.59
CA THR A 325 7.74 -32.23 9.21
C THR A 325 7.22 -33.09 10.36
N TYR A 326 7.34 -34.43 10.26
CA TYR A 326 6.89 -35.38 11.28
C TYR A 326 7.78 -35.46 12.53
N ASP A 327 8.96 -34.84 12.53
CA ASP A 327 9.81 -34.76 13.73
C ASP A 327 9.38 -33.61 14.66
N TYR A 328 8.53 -32.69 14.16
CA TYR A 328 8.03 -31.57 14.94
C TYR A 328 6.78 -31.96 15.70
N GLU A 329 6.67 -31.44 16.92
CA GLU A 329 5.44 -31.48 17.68
C GLU A 329 4.39 -30.58 17.01
N ILE A 330 3.15 -31.07 16.94
CA ILE A 330 2.05 -30.33 16.34
C ILE A 330 1.53 -29.33 17.35
N TYR A 331 1.65 -28.04 17.03
CA TYR A 331 1.04 -26.96 17.79
C TYR A 331 -0.23 -26.47 17.10
N HIS A 332 -1.33 -26.41 17.85
CA HIS A 332 -2.56 -25.78 17.38
C HIS A 332 -2.43 -24.27 17.52
N LEU A 333 -2.17 -23.61 16.40
CA LEU A 333 -2.22 -22.15 16.31
C LEU A 333 -3.69 -21.70 16.23
N PRO A 334 -3.99 -20.43 16.60
CA PRO A 334 -5.28 -19.84 16.32
C PRO A 334 -5.67 -20.09 14.85
N PRO A 335 -6.89 -20.57 14.58
CA PRO A 335 -7.29 -20.95 13.23
C PRO A 335 -7.25 -19.75 12.27
N TYR A 336 -7.30 -20.03 10.96
CA TYR A 336 -7.38 -19.00 9.94
C TYR A 336 -8.46 -17.99 10.30
N GLN A 337 -8.05 -16.73 10.41
CA GLN A 337 -8.93 -15.64 10.76
C GLN A 337 -9.75 -15.25 9.51
N PHE A 338 -10.76 -16.07 9.16
CA PHE A 338 -11.69 -15.79 8.07
C PHE A 338 -12.24 -14.38 8.20
N GLU A 339 -12.18 -13.60 7.12
CA GLU A 339 -12.83 -12.29 7.03
C GLU A 339 -14.30 -12.42 7.46
N GLU A 340 -14.73 -11.58 8.41
CA GLU A 340 -16.07 -11.64 8.99
C GLU A 340 -17.10 -11.06 8.02
N SER A 341 -17.35 -11.79 6.96
CA SER A 341 -18.41 -11.49 6.00
C SER A 341 -19.74 -12.05 6.51
N ARG A 342 -20.70 -11.16 6.77
CA ARG A 342 -22.06 -11.58 7.14
C ARG A 342 -22.78 -12.13 5.91
N LEU A 343 -22.66 -13.44 5.69
CA LEU A 343 -23.38 -14.20 4.66
C LEU A 343 -24.69 -14.82 5.18
N TRP A 344 -25.14 -14.41 6.36
CA TRP A 344 -26.41 -14.84 6.93
C TRP A 344 -27.58 -14.21 6.19
N LEU A 345 -28.42 -15.04 5.58
CA LEU A 345 -29.76 -14.60 5.17
C LEU A 345 -30.51 -14.21 6.44
N GLY A 346 -31.10 -13.02 6.45
CA GLY A 346 -31.97 -12.62 7.55
C GLY A 346 -33.05 -13.69 7.75
N LEU A 347 -33.20 -14.18 8.99
CA LEU A 347 -34.29 -15.06 9.37
C LEU A 347 -35.59 -14.36 8.98
N LYS A 348 -36.18 -14.79 7.87
CA LYS A 348 -37.50 -14.33 7.47
C LYS A 348 -38.45 -14.95 8.49
N PRO A 349 -39.24 -14.15 9.24
CA PRO A 349 -40.31 -14.72 10.04
C PRO A 349 -41.16 -15.59 9.10
N VAL A 350 -41.53 -16.78 9.56
CA VAL A 350 -42.47 -17.65 8.81
C VAL A 350 -43.65 -16.75 8.43
N PRO A 351 -43.98 -16.61 7.14
CA PRO A 351 -45.01 -15.66 6.74
C PRO A 351 -46.31 -16.02 7.45
N ASN A 352 -46.72 -15.17 8.39
CA ASN A 352 -48.13 -15.17 8.79
C ASN A 352 -48.87 -14.75 7.53
N ILE A 353 -49.70 -15.65 7.00
CA ILE A 353 -50.61 -15.36 5.89
C ILE A 353 -51.64 -14.37 6.45
N MET A 354 -51.28 -13.09 6.45
CA MET A 354 -52.19 -11.98 6.54
C MET A 354 -51.85 -11.05 5.39
N ASP A 355 -52.83 -10.90 4.50
CA ASP A 355 -52.86 -9.90 3.44
C ASP A 355 -52.34 -8.56 3.94
N GLN A 356 -51.35 -8.00 3.25
CA GLN A 356 -51.41 -6.62 2.75
C GLN A 356 -50.18 -6.24 1.91
N SER A 357 -50.51 -5.76 0.71
CA SER A 357 -49.80 -4.83 -0.18
C SER A 357 -48.41 -4.35 0.23
N VAL A 358 -47.45 -4.69 -0.65
CA VAL A 358 -46.09 -4.16 -0.76
C VAL A 358 -46.06 -2.63 -0.66
N MET A 359 -45.48 -2.08 0.42
CA MET A 359 -44.80 -0.79 0.36
C MET A 359 -43.35 -1.04 -0.05
N GLN A 360 -42.90 -0.36 -1.10
CA GLN A 360 -41.50 -0.32 -1.51
C GLN A 360 -40.66 0.34 -0.41
N ASP A 361 -39.60 -0.33 0.04
CA ASP A 361 -38.62 0.21 0.99
C ASP A 361 -37.90 1.43 0.37
N VAL A 362 -38.26 2.62 0.84
CA VAL A 362 -37.41 3.80 0.71
C VAL A 362 -36.33 3.68 1.78
N VAL A 363 -35.05 3.75 1.41
CA VAL A 363 -33.93 3.74 2.35
C VAL A 363 -33.92 5.07 3.13
N VAL A 364 -34.65 5.12 4.24
CA VAL A 364 -34.74 6.33 5.08
C VAL A 364 -33.48 6.48 5.93
N GLN A 365 -32.96 7.71 6.08
CA GLN A 365 -31.78 8.05 6.90
C GLN A 365 -31.94 7.65 8.39
N LYS A 366 -33.18 7.58 8.86
CA LYS A 366 -33.57 7.12 10.20
C LYS A 366 -34.85 6.30 10.12
N SER A 367 -34.97 5.30 10.98
CA SER A 367 -36.19 4.48 11.08
C SER A 367 -36.72 4.54 12.51
N PHE A 368 -38.02 4.78 12.64
CA PHE A 368 -38.72 4.64 13.91
C PHE A 368 -38.72 3.16 14.31
N VAL A 369 -38.36 2.86 15.55
CA VAL A 369 -38.25 1.47 16.04
C VAL A 369 -39.41 1.12 16.94
N SER A 370 -39.56 1.84 18.05
CA SER A 370 -40.63 1.61 19.01
C SER A 370 -40.77 2.77 19.98
N TYR A 371 -41.89 2.78 20.70
CA TYR A 371 -41.99 3.49 21.96
C TYR A 371 -41.45 2.60 23.08
N LYS A 372 -40.64 3.17 23.98
CA LYS A 372 -40.06 2.46 25.13
C LYS A 372 -41.05 2.32 26.30
N ASP A 373 -42.17 3.03 26.23
CA ASP A 373 -43.18 3.09 27.27
C ASP A 373 -44.60 2.98 26.67
N ILE A 374 -45.52 2.43 27.48
CA ILE A 374 -46.92 2.20 27.09
C ILE A 374 -47.64 3.54 26.80
N GLU A 375 -47.23 4.61 27.49
CA GLU A 375 -47.78 5.96 27.34
C GLU A 375 -47.24 6.72 26.12
N LYS A 376 -46.33 6.10 25.34
CA LYS A 376 -45.71 6.67 24.13
C LYS A 376 -44.96 8.00 24.37
N LYS A 377 -44.42 8.21 25.56
CA LYS A 377 -43.63 9.39 25.96
C LYS A 377 -42.15 9.27 25.60
N SER A 378 -41.66 8.11 25.19
CA SER A 378 -40.28 7.88 24.80
C SER A 378 -40.20 7.14 23.47
N ALA A 379 -39.81 7.83 22.42
CA ALA A 379 -39.61 7.28 21.09
C ALA A 379 -38.14 6.94 20.88
N ARG A 380 -37.85 5.77 20.30
CA ARG A 380 -36.51 5.38 19.86
C ARG A 380 -36.46 5.25 18.35
N PHE A 381 -35.43 5.86 17.76
CA PHE A 381 -35.09 5.76 16.35
C PHE A 381 -33.71 5.12 16.20
N ARG A 382 -33.53 4.37 15.12
CA ARG A 382 -32.21 3.91 14.67
C ARG A 382 -31.70 4.86 13.59
N ILE A 383 -30.48 5.38 13.79
CA ILE A 383 -29.79 6.17 12.78
C ILE A 383 -29.09 5.20 11.83
N ASN A 384 -29.39 5.29 10.53
CA ASN A 384 -28.77 4.43 9.53
C ASN A 384 -27.45 5.04 9.05
N THR A 385 -26.35 4.69 9.71
CA THR A 385 -24.99 5.15 9.35
C THR A 385 -24.53 4.65 7.98
N MET A 386 -25.21 3.64 7.42
CA MET A 386 -24.96 3.13 6.07
C MET A 386 -25.72 3.89 4.98
N ASN A 387 -26.60 4.84 5.33
CA ASN A 387 -27.30 5.66 4.36
C ASN A 387 -26.29 6.56 3.59
N PRO A 388 -26.35 6.61 2.24
CA PRO A 388 -25.44 7.43 1.44
C PRO A 388 -25.43 8.92 1.81
N GLU A 389 -26.60 9.52 2.09
CA GLU A 389 -26.70 10.92 2.51
C GLU A 389 -26.06 11.14 3.90
N TYR A 390 -26.17 10.18 4.82
CA TYR A 390 -25.48 10.26 6.10
C TYR A 390 -23.95 10.18 5.93
N LYS A 391 -23.47 9.24 5.10
CA LYS A 391 -22.03 9.10 4.83
C LYS A 391 -21.44 10.35 4.17
N GLU A 392 -22.16 10.96 3.24
CA GLU A 392 -21.73 12.22 2.62
C GLU A 392 -21.61 13.35 3.66
N LEU A 393 -22.60 13.47 4.54
CA LEU A 393 -22.60 14.48 5.61
C LEU A 393 -21.44 14.30 6.61
N VAL A 394 -21.03 13.07 6.93
CA VAL A 394 -19.96 12.82 7.91
C VAL A 394 -18.57 12.80 7.27
N SER A 395 -18.42 12.17 6.11
CA SER A 395 -17.12 12.04 5.42
C SER A 395 -16.51 13.39 5.01
N GLY A 396 -17.34 14.42 4.85
CA GLY A 396 -16.91 15.77 4.50
C GLY A 396 -16.39 16.63 5.65
N HIS A 397 -16.27 16.09 6.87
CA HIS A 397 -15.84 16.84 8.07
C HIS A 397 -14.74 16.09 8.84
N ILE A 398 -13.48 16.29 8.44
CA ILE A 398 -12.32 15.56 8.98
C ILE A 398 -11.58 16.41 10.02
N ILE A 399 -11.50 15.95 11.28
CA ILE A 399 -10.80 16.69 12.34
C ILE A 399 -9.32 16.27 12.42
N VAL A 400 -8.41 17.26 12.45
CA VAL A 400 -6.94 17.10 12.58
C VAL A 400 -6.38 16.09 11.58
N ASN A 401 -6.91 16.05 10.36
CA ASN A 401 -6.54 15.08 9.31
C ASN A 401 -6.53 13.61 9.78
N THR A 402 -7.35 13.30 10.78
CA THR A 402 -7.32 11.99 11.47
C THR A 402 -8.58 11.18 11.19
N ALA A 403 -9.76 11.76 11.40
CA ALA A 403 -11.03 11.03 11.38
C ALA A 403 -12.17 11.91 10.86
N PRO A 404 -13.09 11.37 10.03
CA PRO A 404 -14.40 11.95 9.83
C PRO A 404 -15.22 11.92 11.12
N ILE A 405 -15.80 13.04 11.50
CA ILE A 405 -16.63 13.18 12.71
C ILE A 405 -17.97 13.79 12.33
N CYS A 406 -19.06 13.23 12.83
CA CYS A 406 -20.40 13.77 12.63
C CYS A 406 -20.48 15.20 13.20
N PRO A 407 -20.79 16.22 12.39
CA PRO A 407 -20.94 17.58 12.89
C PRO A 407 -22.19 17.74 13.76
N ALA A 408 -22.14 18.64 14.73
CA ALA A 408 -23.28 18.94 15.61
C ALA A 408 -24.53 19.39 14.83
N THR A 409 -24.34 20.05 13.68
CA THR A 409 -25.43 20.48 12.78
C THR A 409 -26.16 19.28 12.15
N VAL A 410 -25.45 18.19 11.85
CA VAL A 410 -26.03 16.93 11.38
C VAL A 410 -26.81 16.25 12.51
N GLU A 411 -26.26 16.21 13.71
CA GLU A 411 -26.92 15.63 14.90
C GLU A 411 -28.24 16.34 15.21
N VAL A 412 -28.22 17.67 15.22
CA VAL A 412 -29.41 18.51 15.43
C VAL A 412 -30.43 18.30 14.32
N ASN A 413 -29.99 18.26 13.04
CA ASN A 413 -30.89 18.01 11.92
C ASN A 413 -31.58 16.64 12.06
N ILE A 414 -30.84 15.59 12.39
CA ILE A 414 -31.40 14.24 12.59
C ILE A 414 -32.45 14.25 13.69
N ALA A 415 -32.18 14.90 14.82
CA ALA A 415 -33.07 14.98 15.98
C ALA A 415 -34.36 15.76 15.69
N VAL A 416 -34.26 16.92 15.04
CA VAL A 416 -35.42 17.74 14.66
C VAL A 416 -36.31 16.98 13.68
N GLU A 417 -35.72 16.46 12.60
CA GLU A 417 -36.46 15.72 11.58
C GLU A 417 -37.09 14.43 12.15
N ALA A 418 -36.48 13.78 13.13
CA ALA A 418 -37.06 12.62 13.81
C ALA A 418 -38.28 13.03 14.63
N LEU A 419 -38.18 14.12 15.38
CA LEU A 419 -39.29 14.65 16.16
C LEU A 419 -40.46 15.09 15.26
N LEU A 420 -40.17 15.78 14.15
CA LEU A 420 -41.19 16.22 13.20
C LEU A 420 -41.90 15.03 12.54
N SER A 421 -41.19 13.93 12.26
CA SER A 421 -41.77 12.71 11.66
C SER A 421 -42.82 12.00 12.51
N ILE A 422 -42.83 12.27 13.83
CA ILE A 422 -43.83 11.72 14.77
C ILE A 422 -44.88 12.74 15.20
N GLN A 423 -44.80 13.98 14.69
CA GLN A 423 -45.88 14.97 14.87
C GLN A 423 -46.99 14.75 13.83
N PRO A 424 -48.24 15.13 14.12
CA PRO A 424 -49.32 15.11 13.13
C PRO A 424 -48.95 15.95 11.88
N ILE A 425 -49.12 15.37 10.69
CA ILE A 425 -48.73 15.98 9.39
C ILE A 425 -49.26 17.42 9.25
N ASP A 426 -50.51 17.68 9.62
CA ASP A 426 -51.18 18.98 9.54
C ASP A 426 -50.57 20.09 10.41
N SER A 427 -49.65 19.73 11.30
CA SER A 427 -48.98 20.63 12.25
C SER A 427 -47.54 20.97 11.89
N VAL A 428 -46.85 20.16 11.06
CA VAL A 428 -45.41 20.28 10.80
C VAL A 428 -45.04 21.66 10.23
N ASP A 429 -45.76 22.14 9.22
CA ASP A 429 -45.48 23.45 8.58
C ASP A 429 -45.79 24.66 9.48
N LYS A 430 -46.57 24.46 10.53
CA LYS A 430 -47.01 25.49 11.48
C LYS A 430 -46.17 25.54 12.74
N LEU A 431 -45.23 24.61 12.92
CA LEU A 431 -44.37 24.51 14.09
C LEU A 431 -42.97 25.05 13.77
N GLN A 432 -42.35 25.66 14.78
CA GLN A 432 -41.00 26.19 14.74
C GLN A 432 -40.18 25.50 15.84
N PRO A 433 -39.16 24.71 15.46
CA PRO A 433 -38.19 24.16 16.40
C PRO A 433 -37.30 25.23 17.03
N ARG A 434 -37.11 25.11 18.35
CA ARG A 434 -36.08 25.78 19.14
C ARG A 434 -35.22 24.74 19.82
N ILE A 435 -33.91 24.83 19.63
CA ILE A 435 -32.95 23.86 20.13
C ILE A 435 -32.19 24.51 21.27
N GLU A 436 -32.07 23.82 22.39
CA GLU A 436 -31.46 24.34 23.60
C GLU A 436 -30.54 23.29 24.26
N SER A 437 -29.54 23.78 24.98
CA SER A 437 -28.69 23.00 25.88
C SER A 437 -28.04 21.79 25.21
N VAL A 438 -27.53 21.95 23.99
CA VAL A 438 -26.87 20.87 23.25
C VAL A 438 -25.46 20.69 23.76
N THR A 439 -25.12 19.49 24.22
CA THR A 439 -23.81 19.15 24.77
C THR A 439 -23.25 17.92 24.06
N ASN A 440 -22.03 18.05 23.55
CA ASN A 440 -21.28 16.98 22.90
C ASN A 440 -20.32 16.37 23.94
N GLU A 441 -20.61 15.14 24.36
CA GLU A 441 -19.82 14.40 25.35
C GLU A 441 -18.75 13.53 24.69
N ALA A 442 -19.07 12.90 23.56
CA ALA A 442 -18.16 12.04 22.82
C ALA A 442 -18.40 12.17 21.31
N PRO A 443 -17.33 12.25 20.49
CA PRO A 443 -17.48 12.36 19.05
C PRO A 443 -18.12 11.10 18.46
N ILE A 444 -18.95 11.28 17.44
CA ILE A 444 -19.48 10.19 16.61
C ILE A 444 -18.56 10.07 15.40
N CYS A 445 -17.73 9.03 15.36
CA CYS A 445 -16.87 8.71 14.22
C CYS A 445 -17.63 7.90 13.17
N ASP A 446 -17.17 7.92 11.91
CA ASP A 446 -17.67 7.01 10.87
C ASP A 446 -17.21 5.57 11.16
N ASP A 447 -17.98 4.86 11.99
CA ASP A 447 -17.77 3.45 12.35
C ASP A 447 -19.00 2.62 11.90
N PRO A 448 -18.86 1.75 10.88
CA PRO A 448 -19.97 0.94 10.37
C PRO A 448 -20.40 -0.17 11.34
N THR A 449 -19.61 -0.48 12.38
CA THR A 449 -19.93 -1.51 13.38
C THR A 449 -20.80 -0.95 14.52
N GLN A 450 -20.82 0.36 14.68
CA GLN A 450 -21.54 1.04 15.75
C GLN A 450 -23.02 1.25 15.39
N SER A 451 -23.93 0.74 16.23
CA SER A 451 -25.35 1.10 16.11
C SER A 451 -25.63 2.38 16.88
N LEU A 452 -26.06 3.42 16.16
CA LEU A 452 -26.47 4.70 16.72
C LEU A 452 -27.98 4.76 16.96
N TRP A 453 -28.33 5.15 18.18
CA TRP A 453 -29.71 5.26 18.64
C TRP A 453 -30.02 6.71 18.99
N LEU A 454 -31.12 7.23 18.46
CA LEU A 454 -31.70 8.49 18.88
C LEU A 454 -32.89 8.19 19.80
N ASP A 455 -32.79 8.62 21.05
CA ASP A 455 -33.89 8.55 22.01
C ASP A 455 -34.48 9.96 22.19
N ILE A 456 -35.79 10.08 22.01
CA ILE A 456 -36.56 11.32 22.23
C ILE A 456 -37.54 11.08 23.37
N HIS A 457 -37.56 11.95 24.37
CA HIS A 457 -38.41 11.83 25.55
C HIS A 457 -39.20 13.12 25.82
N ILE A 458 -40.50 12.98 26.06
CA ILE A 458 -41.39 14.09 26.39
C ILE A 458 -41.14 14.52 27.84
N ILE A 459 -40.79 15.78 28.05
CA ILE A 459 -40.59 16.36 29.40
C ILE A 459 -41.60 17.46 29.75
N GLY A 460 -42.36 17.96 28.79
CA GLY A 460 -43.35 18.99 29.01
C GLY A 460 -44.24 19.21 27.79
N VAL A 461 -45.12 20.21 27.86
CA VAL A 461 -45.97 20.61 26.72
C VAL A 461 -45.06 21.07 25.59
N ASN A 462 -45.16 20.40 24.44
CA ASN A 462 -44.33 20.62 23.26
C ASN A 462 -42.81 20.72 23.55
N THR A 463 -42.32 19.97 24.54
CA THR A 463 -40.92 20.00 24.94
C THR A 463 -40.38 18.59 25.09
N TRP A 464 -39.25 18.35 24.44
CA TRP A 464 -38.59 17.05 24.39
C TRP A 464 -37.12 17.17 24.76
N THR A 465 -36.60 16.19 25.50
CA THR A 465 -35.17 15.92 25.53
C THR A 465 -34.83 14.90 24.46
N TRP A 466 -33.65 15.03 23.88
CA TRP A 466 -33.14 14.06 22.91
C TRP A 466 -31.70 13.70 23.26
N LYS A 467 -31.32 12.48 22.94
CA LYS A 467 -29.94 12.01 23.07
C LYS A 467 -29.59 11.02 21.97
N ILE A 468 -28.36 11.09 21.51
CA ILE A 468 -27.78 10.09 20.61
C ILE A 468 -26.78 9.27 21.40
N SER A 469 -26.96 7.95 21.40
CA SER A 469 -26.06 7.01 22.07
C SER A 469 -25.69 5.87 21.14
N SER A 470 -24.53 5.26 21.40
CA SER A 470 -24.09 4.04 20.73
C SER A 470 -24.01 2.86 21.68
N ASP A 471 -24.15 1.66 21.11
CA ASP A 471 -23.82 0.42 21.81
C ASP A 471 -22.34 0.08 21.56
N SER A 472 -21.62 -0.32 22.61
CA SER A 472 -20.24 -0.81 22.48
C SER A 472 -20.20 -2.33 22.57
N PRO A 473 -19.49 -3.04 21.67
CA PRO A 473 -19.32 -4.49 21.76
C PRO A 473 -18.62 -4.97 23.04
N SER A 474 -17.87 -4.07 23.70
CA SER A 474 -16.94 -4.41 24.79
C SER A 474 -17.40 -3.98 26.19
N LYS A 475 -18.56 -3.34 26.34
CA LYS A 475 -19.10 -2.90 27.64
C LYS A 475 -20.62 -3.06 27.72
N VAL A 476 -21.11 -3.44 28.90
CA VAL A 476 -22.53 -3.51 29.28
C VAL A 476 -23.24 -2.13 29.22
N MET A 477 -22.51 -1.03 29.01
CA MET A 477 -23.03 0.34 29.05
C MET A 477 -22.94 1.05 27.69
N SER A 478 -24.04 1.68 27.28
CA SER A 478 -24.13 2.56 26.10
C SER A 478 -23.31 3.84 26.28
N ILE A 479 -22.63 4.31 25.23
CA ILE A 479 -21.90 5.59 25.22
C ILE A 479 -22.86 6.70 24.81
N LEU A 480 -22.95 7.75 25.62
CA LEU A 480 -23.68 8.98 25.28
C LEU A 480 -22.77 9.87 24.42
N HIS A 481 -23.26 10.29 23.25
CA HIS A 481 -22.51 11.15 22.34
C HIS A 481 -22.94 12.60 22.47
N VAL A 482 -24.24 12.84 22.27
CA VAL A 482 -24.83 14.18 22.34
C VAL A 482 -26.17 14.10 23.04
N SER A 483 -26.49 15.16 23.77
CA SER A 483 -27.82 15.38 24.34
C SER A 483 -28.25 16.82 24.14
N GLY A 484 -29.56 17.04 24.14
CA GLY A 484 -30.13 18.39 24.04
C GLY A 484 -31.62 18.41 24.29
N LYS A 485 -32.21 19.58 24.09
CA LYS A 485 -33.64 19.84 24.25
C LYS A 485 -34.20 20.48 22.99
N ILE A 486 -35.38 20.03 22.56
CA ILE A 486 -36.14 20.64 21.47
C ILE A 486 -37.49 21.09 22.02
N THR A 487 -37.86 22.33 21.71
CA THR A 487 -39.20 22.87 21.97
C THR A 487 -39.84 23.20 20.62
N LEU A 488 -41.08 22.75 20.40
CA LEU A 488 -41.83 23.10 19.20
C LEU A 488 -42.89 24.15 19.54
N SER A 489 -42.76 25.34 18.97
CA SER A 489 -43.73 26.43 19.16
C SER A 489 -44.53 26.68 17.87
N PRO A 490 -45.83 26.99 17.94
CA PRO A 490 -46.56 27.45 16.78
C PRO A 490 -45.94 28.74 16.21
N LYS A 491 -45.88 28.89 14.89
CA LYS A 491 -45.39 30.11 14.22
C LYS A 491 -46.21 31.36 14.57
N ASN A 492 -47.48 31.18 14.97
CA ASN A 492 -48.39 32.25 15.38
C ASN A 492 -48.41 32.52 16.90
N ASP A 493 -47.57 31.83 17.69
CA ASP A 493 -47.46 32.10 19.13
C ASP A 493 -46.87 33.50 19.36
N LEU A 494 -47.46 34.30 20.25
CA LEU A 494 -47.06 35.71 20.50
C LEU A 494 -45.87 35.81 21.47
N ILE A 495 -45.56 34.77 22.23
CA ILE A 495 -44.56 34.82 23.32
C ILE A 495 -43.16 34.46 22.79
N GLY A 496 -43.02 33.39 22.01
CA GLY A 496 -41.74 32.94 21.42
C GLY A 496 -41.03 33.94 20.49
N PRO A 497 -41.75 34.70 19.63
CA PRO A 497 -41.16 35.71 18.74
C PRO A 497 -40.53 36.91 19.45
N SER A 498 -40.96 37.22 20.68
CA SER A 498 -40.55 38.44 21.38
C SER A 498 -39.04 38.52 21.63
N GLU A 499 -38.40 37.38 21.93
CA GLU A 499 -36.95 37.28 22.14
C GLU A 499 -36.17 37.44 20.83
N PHE A 500 -36.61 36.80 19.74
CA PHE A 500 -35.94 36.93 18.44
C PHE A 500 -35.98 38.38 17.95
N PHE A 501 -37.13 39.04 18.08
CA PHE A 501 -37.26 40.46 17.76
C PHE A 501 -36.41 41.37 18.66
N ASN A 502 -36.08 40.95 19.89
CA ASN A 502 -35.11 41.68 20.71
C ASN A 502 -33.71 41.64 20.06
N PHE A 503 -33.25 40.47 19.61
CA PHE A 503 -31.96 40.35 18.91
C PHE A 503 -31.92 41.14 17.61
N GLU A 504 -32.99 41.10 16.81
CA GLU A 504 -33.09 41.85 15.57
C GLU A 504 -32.98 43.38 15.80
N ARG A 505 -33.51 43.90 16.91
CA ARG A 505 -33.37 45.32 17.27
C ARG A 505 -32.02 45.67 17.88
N LEU A 506 -31.37 44.74 18.59
CA LEU A 506 -30.10 44.97 19.29
C LEU A 506 -28.88 44.76 18.41
N VAL A 507 -28.99 43.93 17.37
CA VAL A 507 -27.87 43.54 16.51
C VAL A 507 -28.26 43.80 15.06
N GLY A 508 -27.87 44.97 14.54
CA GLY A 508 -28.16 45.37 13.17
C GLY A 508 -27.22 44.77 12.13
N HIS A 509 -27.77 44.39 10.97
CA HIS A 509 -26.99 43.93 9.80
C HIS A 509 -25.91 44.94 9.37
N GLN A 510 -26.19 46.23 9.53
CA GLN A 510 -25.26 47.32 9.21
C GLN A 510 -23.89 47.15 9.91
N HIS A 511 -23.87 46.75 11.20
CA HIS A 511 -22.63 46.51 11.94
C HIS A 511 -21.81 45.34 11.34
N CYS A 512 -22.51 44.28 10.91
CA CYS A 512 -21.86 43.15 10.23
C CYS A 512 -21.20 43.61 8.91
N VAL A 513 -21.90 44.43 8.13
CA VAL A 513 -21.39 45.00 6.87
C VAL A 513 -20.19 45.93 7.12
N GLU A 514 -20.23 46.74 8.18
CA GLU A 514 -19.12 47.61 8.58
C GLU A 514 -17.87 46.80 8.93
N ILE A 515 -18.00 45.69 9.66
CA ILE A 515 -16.86 44.80 9.94
C ILE A 515 -16.36 44.16 8.64
N LEU A 516 -17.24 43.63 7.78
CA LEU A 516 -16.85 42.98 6.52
C LEU A 516 -16.05 43.91 5.58
N ASN A 517 -16.36 45.21 5.62
CA ASN A 517 -15.77 46.25 4.79
C ASN A 517 -14.68 47.07 5.53
N SER A 518 -14.38 46.76 6.79
CA SER A 518 -13.39 47.49 7.59
C SER A 518 -12.01 47.37 6.97
N VAL A 519 -11.37 48.51 6.70
CA VAL A 519 -9.97 48.56 6.23
C VAL A 519 -8.99 48.34 7.38
N ASP A 520 -9.39 48.74 8.60
CA ASP A 520 -8.61 48.61 9.85
C ASP A 520 -8.76 47.24 10.54
N ALA A 521 -9.12 46.18 9.81
CA ALA A 521 -9.26 44.86 10.42
C ALA A 521 -7.90 44.19 10.65
N GLU A 522 -7.67 43.68 11.87
CA GLU A 522 -6.41 43.04 12.28
C GLU A 522 -6.12 41.77 11.47
N HIS A 523 -7.16 41.02 11.11
CA HIS A 523 -7.05 39.76 10.38
C HIS A 523 -8.15 39.62 9.32
N ILE A 524 -7.76 39.45 8.05
CA ILE A 524 -8.66 39.21 6.92
C ILE A 524 -8.24 37.91 6.24
N ILE A 525 -9.16 36.96 6.09
CA ILE A 525 -8.94 35.73 5.31
C ILE A 525 -9.99 35.67 4.18
N GLN A 526 -9.54 35.46 2.95
CA GLN A 526 -10.38 35.50 1.74
C GLN A 526 -10.31 34.20 0.92
N ARG A 527 -11.46 33.86 0.31
CA ARG A 527 -11.78 32.78 -0.66
C ARG A 527 -10.88 31.54 -0.73
N ARG A 528 -9.59 31.63 -1.08
CA ARG A 528 -8.74 30.47 -1.37
C ARG A 528 -7.94 29.98 -0.15
N SER A 529 -7.66 30.86 0.81
CA SER A 529 -6.87 30.50 1.99
C SER A 529 -7.69 30.10 3.22
N ILE A 530 -9.01 30.33 3.26
CA ILE A 530 -9.84 30.03 4.44
C ILE A 530 -9.72 28.56 4.86
N TYR A 531 -9.98 27.65 3.92
CA TYR A 531 -10.00 26.22 4.20
C TYR A 531 -8.60 25.61 4.23
N SER A 532 -7.59 26.21 3.59
CA SER A 532 -6.20 25.78 3.75
C SER A 532 -5.64 26.16 5.13
N THR A 533 -5.94 27.37 5.63
CA THR A 533 -5.52 27.84 6.96
C THR A 533 -6.23 27.07 8.07
N PHE A 534 -7.54 26.83 7.93
CA PHE A 534 -8.31 26.08 8.94
C PHE A 534 -8.15 24.55 8.80
N GLY A 535 -7.62 24.05 7.68
CA GLY A 535 -7.49 22.63 7.37
C GLY A 535 -6.66 21.81 8.37
N SER A 536 -5.78 22.46 9.14
CA SER A 536 -5.05 21.79 10.23
C SER A 536 -5.92 21.47 11.45
N VAL A 537 -7.11 22.07 11.56
CA VAL A 537 -8.10 21.86 12.62
C VAL A 537 -9.26 21.01 12.08
N VAL A 538 -9.92 21.47 11.02
CA VAL A 538 -10.94 20.70 10.29
C VAL A 538 -10.71 20.83 8.78
N ASP A 539 -10.51 19.70 8.12
CA ASP A 539 -10.53 19.60 6.66
C ASP A 539 -11.96 19.33 6.18
N TYR A 540 -12.54 20.36 5.55
CA TYR A 540 -13.90 20.33 5.02
C TYR A 540 -13.90 19.91 3.56
N ALA A 541 -14.81 19.01 3.17
CA ALA A 541 -15.10 18.73 1.77
C ALA A 541 -15.92 19.87 1.12
N GLU A 542 -15.99 19.87 -0.22
CA GLU A 542 -16.63 20.92 -1.03
C GLU A 542 -18.05 21.33 -0.55
N PRO A 543 -18.95 20.41 -0.15
CA PRO A 543 -20.28 20.80 0.34
C PRO A 543 -20.28 21.68 1.59
N TYR A 544 -19.26 21.59 2.44
CA TYR A 544 -19.08 22.42 3.64
C TYR A 544 -18.32 23.73 3.35
N ARG A 545 -17.84 23.95 2.13
CA ARG A 545 -17.00 25.12 1.75
C ARG A 545 -17.81 26.36 1.35
N GLY A 546 -18.70 26.82 2.22
CA GLY A 546 -19.57 27.97 1.97
C GLY A 546 -18.99 29.34 2.34
N VAL A 547 -18.04 29.43 3.28
CA VAL A 547 -17.47 30.71 3.75
C VAL A 547 -16.54 31.28 2.69
N ARG A 548 -16.78 32.52 2.26
CA ARG A 548 -16.03 33.20 1.18
C ARG A 548 -15.13 34.32 1.67
N ARG A 549 -15.45 34.89 2.81
CA ARG A 549 -14.69 35.97 3.44
C ARG A 549 -14.92 35.90 4.93
N ILE A 550 -13.88 36.14 5.72
CA ILE A 550 -13.99 36.38 7.15
C ILE A 550 -13.07 37.53 7.53
N VAL A 551 -13.59 38.43 8.36
CA VAL A 551 -12.90 39.58 8.89
C VAL A 551 -12.99 39.52 10.41
N GLY A 552 -11.84 39.46 11.07
CA GLY A 552 -11.74 39.39 12.53
C GLY A 552 -11.31 40.73 13.13
N LYS A 553 -11.92 41.06 14.26
CA LYS A 553 -11.46 42.06 15.24
C LYS A 553 -11.28 41.36 16.60
N THR A 554 -10.77 42.07 17.60
CA THR A 554 -10.39 41.50 18.91
C THR A 554 -11.50 40.71 19.62
N TYR A 555 -12.79 41.07 19.47
CA TYR A 555 -13.92 40.40 20.14
C TYR A 555 -15.11 40.12 19.22
N GLU A 556 -14.97 40.37 17.92
CA GLU A 556 -16.05 40.20 16.95
C GLU A 556 -15.46 39.76 15.61
N SER A 557 -16.22 38.96 14.87
CA SER A 557 -15.89 38.61 13.49
C SER A 557 -17.11 38.70 12.60
N ALA A 558 -16.88 38.96 11.32
CA ALA A 558 -17.93 38.95 10.32
C ALA A 558 -17.52 38.09 9.12
N GLY A 559 -18.41 37.21 8.70
CA GLY A 559 -18.23 36.27 7.61
C GLY A 559 -19.25 36.47 6.50
N ARG A 560 -18.86 36.19 5.26
CA ARG A 560 -19.77 36.10 4.11
C ARG A 560 -19.86 34.65 3.65
N VAL A 561 -21.06 34.07 3.71
CA VAL A 561 -21.34 32.69 3.32
C VAL A 561 -22.10 32.68 2.00
N LEU A 562 -21.64 31.90 1.03
CA LEU A 562 -22.29 31.67 -0.25
C LEU A 562 -22.74 30.21 -0.33
N LYS A 563 -23.97 29.95 0.07
CA LYS A 563 -24.62 28.64 -0.03
C LYS A 563 -26.14 28.78 0.07
N LYS A 564 -26.84 28.10 -0.84
CA LYS A 564 -28.31 28.01 -0.82
C LYS A 564 -28.75 26.89 0.09
N HIS A 565 -29.90 27.09 0.74
CA HIS A 565 -30.57 26.04 1.48
C HIS A 565 -31.12 24.99 0.51
N ALA A 566 -30.82 23.71 0.73
CA ALA A 566 -31.19 22.61 -0.18
C ALA A 566 -32.70 22.33 -0.24
N GLY A 567 -33.46 22.82 0.74
CA GLY A 567 -34.93 22.70 0.79
C GLY A 567 -35.46 21.31 1.13
N LYS A 568 -34.59 20.39 1.55
CA LYS A 568 -34.95 19.02 1.89
C LYS A 568 -35.42 18.83 3.35
N THR A 569 -34.80 19.54 4.29
CA THR A 569 -35.01 19.39 5.74
C THR A 569 -35.24 20.75 6.38
N TRP A 570 -35.66 20.77 7.65
CA TRP A 570 -35.70 21.98 8.43
C TRP A 570 -34.31 22.61 8.54
N LEU A 571 -33.29 21.87 9.00
CA LEU A 571 -31.91 22.36 9.10
C LEU A 571 -31.07 21.80 7.95
N ASP A 572 -30.69 22.62 6.97
CA ASP A 572 -29.61 22.26 6.06
C ASP A 572 -28.28 22.22 6.83
N ALA A 573 -27.81 21.01 7.13
CA ALA A 573 -26.64 20.80 7.98
C ALA A 573 -25.37 21.44 7.39
N HIS A 574 -25.18 21.37 6.07
CA HIS A 574 -24.03 21.99 5.42
C HIS A 574 -24.08 23.52 5.52
N LEU A 575 -25.25 24.13 5.31
CA LEU A 575 -25.43 25.59 5.43
C LEU A 575 -25.29 26.07 6.87
N ALA A 576 -25.93 25.39 7.82
CA ALA A 576 -25.84 25.71 9.23
C ALA A 576 -24.39 25.63 9.74
N ASP A 577 -23.65 24.62 9.27
CA ASP A 577 -22.23 24.47 9.62
C ASP A 577 -21.40 25.63 9.09
N CYS A 578 -21.65 26.10 7.87
CA CYS A 578 -21.00 27.29 7.32
C CYS A 578 -21.24 28.55 8.17
N PHE A 579 -22.39 28.67 8.85
CA PHE A 579 -22.62 29.77 9.78
C PHE A 579 -21.77 29.61 11.05
N SER A 580 -21.72 28.41 11.62
CA SER A 580 -20.91 28.10 12.80
C SER A 580 -19.41 28.22 12.54
N GLN A 581 -18.94 27.93 11.32
CA GLN A 581 -17.55 28.04 10.90
C GLN A 581 -16.97 29.44 11.12
N VAL A 582 -17.76 30.51 11.01
CA VAL A 582 -17.26 31.90 11.19
C VAL A 582 -16.65 32.07 12.58
N GLY A 583 -17.31 31.55 13.63
CA GLY A 583 -16.74 31.59 14.97
C GLY A 583 -15.57 30.63 15.16
N GLY A 584 -15.67 29.40 14.63
CA GLY A 584 -14.59 28.40 14.75
C GLY A 584 -13.29 28.84 14.08
N ILE A 585 -13.38 29.44 12.88
CA ILE A 585 -12.23 29.98 12.14
C ILE A 585 -11.62 31.15 12.90
N TRP A 586 -12.43 32.07 13.42
CA TRP A 586 -11.89 33.19 14.20
C TRP A 586 -11.12 32.71 15.42
N VAL A 587 -11.72 31.83 16.24
CA VAL A 587 -11.09 31.34 17.48
C VAL A 587 -9.78 30.58 17.19
N ASN A 588 -9.68 29.83 16.09
CA ASN A 588 -8.48 29.03 15.81
C ASN A 588 -7.42 29.74 14.96
N CYS A 589 -7.82 30.68 14.09
CA CYS A 589 -6.92 31.27 13.09
C CYS A 589 -6.68 32.77 13.27
N MET A 590 -7.44 33.44 14.15
CA MET A 590 -7.38 34.89 14.36
C MET A 590 -7.20 35.26 15.85
N THR A 591 -6.78 34.30 16.69
CA THR A 591 -6.45 34.52 18.11
C THR A 591 -5.04 33.99 18.43
N ASP A 592 -4.67 34.03 19.71
CA ASP A 592 -3.41 33.52 20.27
C ASP A 592 -3.30 31.98 20.30
N CYS A 593 -4.07 31.26 19.47
CA CYS A 593 -4.03 29.81 19.39
C CYS A 593 -2.70 29.33 18.79
N LYS A 594 -1.97 28.48 19.54
CA LYS A 594 -0.69 27.93 19.08
C LYS A 594 -0.90 26.89 17.98
N PRO A 595 0.05 26.69 17.05
CA PRO A 595 -0.08 25.70 15.98
C PRO A 595 -0.33 24.26 16.47
N GLU A 596 0.13 23.91 17.68
CA GLU A 596 -0.03 22.58 18.29
C GLU A 596 -1.39 22.38 18.98
N ASP A 597 -2.10 23.47 19.28
CA ASP A 597 -3.39 23.50 19.95
C ASP A 597 -4.52 23.75 18.92
N MET A 598 -5.75 23.44 19.32
CA MET A 598 -6.96 23.85 18.61
C MET A 598 -8.11 24.03 19.59
N TYR A 599 -9.13 24.77 19.15
CA TYR A 599 -10.38 24.98 19.86
C TYR A 599 -11.50 24.22 19.15
N ILE A 600 -12.17 23.32 19.89
CA ILE A 600 -13.29 22.50 19.39
C ILE A 600 -14.60 22.90 20.05
N ALA A 601 -15.70 22.91 19.30
CA ALA A 601 -17.02 23.20 19.84
C ALA A 601 -17.55 22.01 20.67
N VAL A 602 -17.78 22.23 21.96
CA VAL A 602 -18.23 21.19 22.92
C VAL A 602 -19.70 21.31 23.29
N CYS A 603 -20.29 22.50 23.21
CA CYS A 603 -21.72 22.71 23.45
C CYS A 603 -22.21 24.00 22.80
N PHE A 604 -23.53 24.15 22.68
CA PHE A 604 -24.16 25.44 22.44
C PHE A 604 -25.44 25.59 23.26
N GLU A 605 -25.72 26.81 23.68
CA GLU A 605 -26.83 27.09 24.61
C GLU A 605 -28.17 27.10 23.88
N ARG A 606 -28.22 27.70 22.67
CA ARG A 606 -29.49 27.87 21.95
C ARG A 606 -29.31 28.07 20.45
N LEU A 607 -30.22 27.51 19.66
CA LEU A 607 -30.41 27.81 18.24
C LEU A 607 -31.90 28.15 17.99
N ILE A 608 -32.13 29.35 17.46
CA ILE A 608 -33.45 29.87 17.08
C ILE A 608 -33.41 30.49 15.69
N ARG A 609 -34.53 30.41 14.98
CA ARG A 609 -34.72 31.04 13.67
C ARG A 609 -35.83 32.06 13.69
N SER A 610 -35.80 32.95 12.71
CA SER A 610 -36.85 33.93 12.52
C SER A 610 -38.22 33.25 12.39
N PRO A 611 -39.27 33.75 13.05
CA PRO A 611 -40.63 33.29 12.83
C PRO A 611 -41.08 33.43 11.37
N ASN A 612 -40.48 34.38 10.63
CA ASN A 612 -40.72 34.63 9.23
C ASN A 612 -39.71 33.94 8.31
N PHE A 613 -38.91 33.00 8.83
CA PHE A 613 -37.92 32.28 8.03
C PHE A 613 -38.62 31.51 6.91
N SER A 614 -38.14 31.72 5.68
CA SER A 614 -38.57 30.99 4.50
C SER A 614 -37.33 30.45 3.80
N ILE A 615 -37.38 29.17 3.42
CA ILE A 615 -36.32 28.49 2.66
C ILE A 615 -36.04 29.23 1.35
N ASP A 616 -37.09 29.71 0.68
CA ASP A 616 -37.00 30.48 -0.57
C ASP A 616 -36.74 31.99 -0.33
N GLY A 617 -36.64 32.42 0.93
CA GLY A 617 -36.49 33.83 1.30
C GLY A 617 -35.15 34.46 0.92
N ASN A 618 -34.16 33.67 0.50
CA ASN A 618 -32.85 34.15 0.06
C ASN A 618 -32.40 33.50 -1.26
N PRO A 619 -32.95 33.92 -2.42
CA PRO A 619 -32.63 33.32 -3.72
C PRO A 619 -31.17 33.52 -4.14
N SER A 620 -30.48 34.53 -3.57
CA SER A 620 -29.06 34.78 -3.82
C SER A 620 -28.15 33.70 -3.22
N GLY A 621 -28.58 33.07 -2.12
CA GLY A 621 -27.76 32.17 -1.32
C GLY A 621 -26.59 32.87 -0.61
N ILE A 622 -26.58 34.20 -0.53
CA ILE A 622 -25.55 34.99 0.13
C ILE A 622 -26.05 35.39 1.52
N TRP A 623 -25.27 35.08 2.54
CA TRP A 623 -25.55 35.38 3.94
C TRP A 623 -24.38 36.16 4.53
N ASP A 624 -24.69 37.17 5.34
CA ASP A 624 -23.70 37.83 6.19
C ASP A 624 -23.87 37.31 7.61
N VAL A 625 -22.78 36.92 8.24
CA VAL A 625 -22.76 36.27 9.56
C VAL A 625 -21.93 37.15 10.47
N LEU A 626 -22.50 37.62 11.57
CA LEU A 626 -21.79 38.29 12.64
C LEU A 626 -21.57 37.30 13.77
N ALA A 627 -20.35 37.20 14.28
CA ALA A 627 -20.07 36.45 15.49
C ALA A 627 -19.43 37.37 16.55
N LYS A 628 -19.92 37.29 17.78
CA LYS A 628 -19.32 37.96 18.95
C LYS A 628 -18.63 36.94 19.81
N HIS A 629 -17.42 37.25 20.25
CA HIS A 629 -16.54 36.32 20.95
C HIS A 629 -16.21 36.82 22.36
N HIS A 630 -16.33 35.92 23.34
CA HIS A 630 -15.95 36.19 24.71
C HIS A 630 -15.01 35.11 25.23
N ARG A 631 -13.84 35.51 25.73
CA ARG A 631 -12.88 34.60 26.36
C ARG A 631 -13.30 34.36 27.81
N LYS A 632 -13.85 33.18 28.11
CA LYS A 632 -14.22 32.79 29.49
C LYS A 632 -12.99 32.43 30.32
N SER A 633 -11.99 31.81 29.70
CA SER A 633 -10.74 31.39 30.33
C SER A 633 -9.61 31.29 29.29
N GLU A 634 -8.39 30.96 29.71
CA GLU A 634 -7.31 30.64 28.75
C GLU A 634 -7.62 29.42 27.87
N LYS A 635 -8.56 28.58 28.29
CA LYS A 635 -8.96 27.34 27.60
C LYS A 635 -10.33 27.41 26.94
N ASP A 636 -11.14 28.42 27.23
CA ASP A 636 -12.54 28.46 26.79
C ASP A 636 -12.89 29.80 26.13
N TYR A 637 -13.43 29.71 24.91
CA TYR A 637 -14.11 30.80 24.23
C TYR A 637 -15.60 30.49 24.11
N VAL A 638 -16.42 31.54 24.13
CA VAL A 638 -17.84 31.45 23.76
C VAL A 638 -18.12 32.38 22.62
N SER A 639 -18.87 31.90 21.64
CA SER A 639 -19.32 32.72 20.51
C SER A 639 -20.84 32.71 20.37
N ASP A 640 -21.39 33.90 20.12
CA ASP A 640 -22.77 34.11 19.71
C ASP A 640 -22.78 34.51 18.24
N ILE A 641 -23.61 33.88 17.44
CA ILE A 641 -23.68 34.02 15.98
C ILE A 641 -25.05 34.56 15.57
N MET A 642 -25.06 35.60 14.75
CA MET A 642 -26.23 36.22 14.14
C MET A 642 -26.10 36.15 12.62
N VAL A 643 -27.11 35.57 11.96
CA VAL A 643 -27.11 35.31 10.51
C VAL A 643 -28.13 36.21 9.84
N PHE A 644 -27.67 36.99 8.87
CA PHE A 644 -28.48 37.96 8.13
C PHE A 644 -28.65 37.57 6.67
N ASN A 645 -29.86 37.80 6.15
CA ASN A 645 -30.11 37.75 4.72
C ASN A 645 -29.55 39.02 4.08
N THR A 646 -28.59 38.88 3.16
CA THR A 646 -27.92 40.03 2.56
C THR A 646 -28.82 40.89 1.66
N SER A 647 -29.89 40.30 1.10
CA SER A 647 -30.80 41.02 0.21
C SER A 647 -31.79 41.89 0.96
N THR A 648 -32.19 41.49 2.17
CA THR A 648 -33.20 42.19 2.99
C THR A 648 -32.63 42.86 4.23
N GLY A 649 -31.42 42.47 4.66
CA GLY A 649 -30.83 42.85 5.95
C GLY A 649 -31.50 42.18 7.16
N ALA A 650 -32.51 41.33 6.96
CA ALA A 650 -33.28 40.73 8.04
C ALA A 650 -32.49 39.64 8.76
N LEU A 651 -32.61 39.60 10.09
CA LEU A 651 -32.04 38.55 10.93
C LEU A 651 -32.81 37.24 10.67
N SER A 652 -32.08 36.19 10.33
CA SER A 652 -32.64 34.90 9.88
C SER A 652 -32.45 33.79 10.90
N GLU A 653 -31.28 33.72 11.54
CA GLU A 653 -30.91 32.67 12.50
C GLU A 653 -29.99 33.23 13.58
N VAL A 654 -30.12 32.71 14.81
CA VAL A 654 -29.26 33.06 15.95
C VAL A 654 -28.82 31.79 16.65
N ILE A 655 -27.51 31.65 16.84
CA ILE A 655 -26.88 30.56 17.60
C ILE A 655 -26.16 31.19 18.79
N LEU A 656 -26.57 30.87 20.01
CA LEU A 656 -26.01 31.44 21.23
C LEU A 656 -25.16 30.42 21.97
N GLY A 657 -24.09 30.91 22.58
CA GLY A 657 -23.32 30.18 23.56
C GLY A 657 -22.50 29.03 22.99
N ILE A 658 -22.04 29.10 21.73
CA ILE A 658 -21.15 28.05 21.19
C ILE A 658 -19.85 28.09 21.98
N ASN A 659 -19.63 27.08 22.81
CA ASN A 659 -18.47 26.97 23.68
C ASN A 659 -17.38 26.18 22.97
N TYR A 660 -16.21 26.81 22.83
CA TYR A 660 -15.02 26.22 22.27
C TYR A 660 -13.99 25.94 23.36
N HIS A 661 -13.61 24.67 23.50
CA HIS A 661 -12.61 24.22 24.46
C HIS A 661 -11.27 23.96 23.79
N LYS A 662 -10.18 24.43 24.39
CA LYS A 662 -8.81 24.24 23.89
C LYS A 662 -8.33 22.83 24.18
N VAL A 663 -7.89 22.14 23.15
CA VAL A 663 -7.30 20.80 23.19
C VAL A 663 -6.04 20.75 22.35
N ALA A 664 -5.07 19.92 22.75
CA ALA A 664 -3.87 19.68 21.95
C ALA A 664 -4.22 18.80 20.73
N LYS A 665 -3.82 19.21 19.52
CA LYS A 665 -4.08 18.46 18.28
C LYS A 665 -3.59 17.02 18.35
N VAL A 666 -2.40 16.80 18.92
CA VAL A 666 -1.80 15.46 19.10
C VAL A 666 -2.64 14.59 20.04
N SER A 667 -3.19 15.16 21.11
CA SER A 667 -4.03 14.42 22.05
C SER A 667 -5.35 14.00 21.39
N THR A 668 -5.99 14.92 20.67
CA THR A 668 -7.24 14.65 19.95
C THR A 668 -7.02 13.62 18.85
N SER A 669 -5.95 13.74 18.06
CA SER A 669 -5.60 12.74 17.04
C SER A 669 -5.42 11.34 17.65
N LYS A 670 -4.69 11.21 18.77
CA LYS A 670 -4.56 9.93 19.49
C LYS A 670 -5.91 9.39 20.00
N MET A 671 -6.76 10.26 20.53
CA MET A 671 -8.09 9.88 21.02
C MET A 671 -8.99 9.38 19.88
N LEU A 672 -9.00 10.09 18.74
CA LEU A 672 -9.75 9.70 17.55
C LEU A 672 -9.23 8.40 16.93
N ILE A 673 -7.91 8.23 16.83
CA ILE A 673 -7.28 6.97 16.41
C ILE A 673 -7.72 5.83 17.32
N LYS A 674 -7.78 6.05 18.64
CA LYS A 674 -8.23 5.03 19.59
C LYS A 674 -9.72 4.71 19.45
N LEU A 675 -10.56 5.70 19.15
CA LEU A 675 -11.99 5.50 18.95
C LEU A 675 -12.28 4.75 17.63
N ILE A 676 -11.51 5.03 16.57
CA ILE A 676 -11.59 4.30 15.30
C ILE A 676 -10.98 2.89 15.43
N ASN A 677 -9.87 2.75 16.17
CA ASN A 677 -9.14 1.48 16.34
C ASN A 677 -9.50 0.76 17.65
N MET A 678 -10.70 0.97 18.21
CA MET A 678 -11.12 0.12 19.34
C MET A 678 -11.18 -1.34 18.86
N PRO A 679 -10.52 -2.28 19.56
CA PRO A 679 -10.54 -3.67 19.16
C PRO A 679 -11.98 -4.18 19.30
N VAL A 680 -12.59 -4.51 18.17
CA VAL A 680 -13.84 -5.24 18.16
C VAL A 680 -13.53 -6.65 18.67
N VAL A 681 -14.11 -7.01 19.82
CA VAL A 681 -14.26 -8.42 20.17
C VAL A 681 -15.32 -8.96 19.20
N GLY A 682 -14.86 -9.57 18.10
CA GLY A 682 -15.69 -10.07 17.00
C GLY A 682 -15.97 -9.05 15.90
N ALA A 683 -14.92 -8.51 15.27
CA ALA A 683 -14.93 -8.08 13.87
C ALA A 683 -13.50 -8.04 13.33
N LYS A 684 -13.10 -9.09 12.61
CA LYS A 684 -11.90 -9.07 11.77
C LYS A 684 -12.01 -8.01 10.68
N SER A 685 -10.89 -7.31 10.53
CA SER A 685 -10.56 -6.32 9.51
C SER A 685 -10.81 -6.80 8.08
N VAL A 686 -11.61 -6.02 7.34
CA VAL A 686 -11.49 -5.85 5.89
C VAL A 686 -10.46 -4.72 5.65
N PRO A 687 -9.47 -4.88 4.76
CA PRO A 687 -8.47 -3.85 4.47
C PRO A 687 -9.09 -2.67 3.70
N SER A 688 -8.80 -1.43 4.14
CA SER A 688 -9.08 -0.24 3.35
C SER A 688 -8.11 -0.15 2.16
N SER A 689 -8.68 -0.13 0.97
CA SER A 689 -8.02 0.20 -0.28
C SER A 689 -7.60 1.67 -0.28
N LYS A 690 -6.30 1.92 -0.44
CA LYS A 690 -5.81 3.17 -1.02
C LYS A 690 -6.34 3.30 -2.45
N PRO A 691 -6.76 4.49 -2.93
CA PRO A 691 -7.01 4.71 -4.34
C PRO A 691 -5.66 4.67 -5.06
N THR A 692 -5.37 3.55 -5.71
CA THR A 692 -4.32 3.45 -6.71
C THR A 692 -5.01 3.51 -8.06
N ALA A 693 -4.59 4.46 -8.90
CA ALA A 693 -5.09 4.65 -10.24
C ALA A 693 -5.02 3.33 -11.04
N GLU A 694 -6.16 2.76 -11.40
CA GLU A 694 -6.24 1.83 -12.51
C GLU A 694 -6.72 2.57 -13.75
N ILE A 695 -5.79 2.63 -14.69
CA ILE A 695 -5.93 3.04 -16.06
C ILE A 695 -6.93 2.09 -16.72
N PHE A 696 -8.14 2.56 -17.00
CA PHE A 696 -8.99 1.89 -17.98
C PHE A 696 -8.34 2.03 -19.37
N PRO A 697 -8.26 0.94 -20.16
CA PRO A 697 -7.82 0.98 -21.54
C PRO A 697 -8.86 1.71 -22.37
N ASN A 698 -8.49 2.85 -22.94
CA ASN A 698 -9.37 3.62 -23.80
C ASN A 698 -9.59 2.86 -25.12
N PRO A 699 -10.84 2.56 -25.52
CA PRO A 699 -11.15 2.07 -26.86
C PRO A 699 -11.23 3.27 -27.80
N GLN A 700 -10.35 3.34 -28.81
CA GLN A 700 -10.64 3.99 -30.10
C GLN A 700 -9.49 3.82 -31.11
N THR A 701 -9.55 2.76 -31.90
CA THR A 701 -9.36 2.82 -33.35
C THR A 701 -10.75 3.19 -33.92
N ALA A 702 -10.97 4.04 -34.91
CA ALA A 702 -10.14 4.71 -35.89
C ALA A 702 -10.92 5.91 -36.45
N LEU A 703 -10.22 6.94 -36.96
CA LEU A 703 -10.49 7.52 -38.27
C LEU A 703 -9.26 8.30 -38.74
N THR A 704 -8.65 7.76 -39.79
CA THR A 704 -7.42 8.16 -40.49
C THR A 704 -7.51 9.49 -41.24
N LYS A 705 -6.39 10.24 -41.32
CA LYS A 705 -5.71 10.57 -42.60
C LYS A 705 -4.30 11.18 -42.45
N LYS A 706 -3.37 10.56 -43.21
CA LYS A 706 -2.03 10.94 -43.72
C LYS A 706 -1.62 12.42 -43.64
N LEU A 707 -0.35 12.79 -43.46
CA LEU A 707 0.77 12.63 -44.43
C LEU A 707 2.14 12.97 -43.78
N ASN A 708 3.21 12.27 -44.22
CA ASN A 708 4.62 12.69 -44.51
C ASN A 708 5.34 13.72 -43.59
N SER A 709 6.65 13.70 -43.35
CA SER A 709 7.84 12.96 -43.79
C SER A 709 9.04 13.57 -43.05
N GLU A 710 10.10 12.78 -42.84
CA GLU A 710 11.52 13.18 -42.74
C GLU A 710 12.00 13.99 -41.52
N GLY A 711 13.21 13.66 -41.09
CA GLY A 711 13.83 14.11 -39.84
C GLY A 711 14.95 15.11 -40.02
N SER A 712 15.58 15.52 -38.92
CA SER A 712 16.99 15.90 -38.83
C SER A 712 17.38 16.19 -37.38
N GLU A 713 18.69 16.31 -37.20
CA GLU A 713 19.49 16.48 -36.00
C GLU A 713 19.21 17.79 -35.22
N GLY A 714 19.77 17.86 -34.01
CA GLY A 714 19.38 18.77 -32.94
C GLY A 714 19.76 20.24 -33.13
N ASP A 715 19.21 21.08 -32.25
CA ASP A 715 19.81 22.35 -31.90
C ASP A 715 19.36 22.83 -30.51
N THR A 716 20.30 23.48 -29.83
CA THR A 716 20.18 24.06 -28.49
C THR A 716 19.86 25.53 -28.63
N THR A 717 18.62 25.93 -28.32
CA THR A 717 18.28 27.34 -28.10
C THR A 717 17.07 27.45 -27.16
N PHE A 718 17.30 27.88 -25.92
CA PHE A 718 16.22 28.22 -24.99
C PHE A 718 15.57 29.53 -25.46
N THR A 719 14.45 29.46 -26.18
CA THR A 719 13.63 30.65 -26.45
C THR A 719 12.93 31.13 -25.17
N LEU A 720 12.86 32.45 -24.96
CA LEU A 720 12.19 33.16 -23.85
C LEU A 720 10.79 32.62 -23.51
N ILE A 721 10.04 32.14 -24.50
CA ILE A 721 8.71 31.54 -24.35
C ILE A 721 8.75 30.27 -23.47
N ASN A 722 9.83 29.47 -23.57
CA ASN A 722 10.00 28.23 -22.80
C ASN A 722 10.36 28.50 -21.33
N ILE A 723 11.03 29.63 -21.03
CA ILE A 723 11.34 30.04 -19.66
C ILE A 723 10.07 30.54 -18.98
N HIS A 724 9.28 31.36 -19.67
CA HIS A 724 8.01 31.90 -19.15
C HIS A 724 7.06 30.77 -18.72
N ASP A 725 6.79 29.80 -19.59
CA ASP A 725 5.90 28.67 -19.29
C ASP A 725 6.39 27.79 -18.14
N LYS A 726 7.72 27.62 -18.01
CA LYS A 726 8.32 26.83 -16.92
C LYS A 726 8.26 27.54 -15.57
N VAL A 727 8.59 28.83 -15.51
CA VAL A 727 8.45 29.62 -14.28
C VAL A 727 6.97 29.69 -13.87
N LYS A 728 6.07 29.79 -14.85
CA LYS A 728 4.62 29.76 -14.62
C LYS A 728 4.13 28.43 -14.03
N GLY A 729 4.61 27.31 -14.58
CA GLY A 729 4.30 25.98 -14.07
C GLY A 729 4.83 25.75 -12.66
N LEU A 730 6.04 26.21 -12.37
CA LEU A 730 6.63 26.12 -11.03
C LEU A 730 5.86 26.98 -10.01
N LEU A 731 5.49 28.20 -10.38
CA LEU A 731 4.65 29.04 -9.53
C LEU A 731 3.30 28.37 -9.26
N ALA A 732 2.64 27.83 -10.29
CA ALA A 732 1.40 27.08 -10.14
C ALA A 732 1.52 25.90 -9.15
N GLU A 733 2.64 25.17 -9.17
CA GLU A 733 2.91 24.07 -8.24
C GLU A 733 3.15 24.54 -6.80
N ILE A 734 3.95 25.59 -6.60
CA ILE A 734 4.30 26.11 -5.28
C ILE A 734 3.14 26.89 -4.64
N SER A 735 2.37 27.65 -5.42
CA SER A 735 1.23 28.43 -4.92
C SER A 735 -0.11 27.70 -5.02
N GLY A 736 -0.14 26.48 -5.60
CA GLY A 736 -1.36 25.70 -5.82
C GLY A 736 -2.37 26.34 -6.78
N LEU A 737 -1.90 27.11 -7.77
CA LEU A 737 -2.72 27.78 -8.79
C LEU A 737 -2.78 26.96 -10.08
N GLU A 738 -3.79 27.18 -10.92
CA GLU A 738 -3.80 26.66 -12.29
C GLU A 738 -2.93 27.55 -13.21
N PRO A 739 -2.12 27.00 -14.15
CA PRO A 739 -1.19 27.77 -14.99
C PRO A 739 -1.84 28.89 -15.84
N THR A 740 -3.15 28.83 -16.04
CA THR A 740 -3.94 29.85 -16.76
C THR A 740 -4.28 31.08 -15.91
N GLU A 741 -4.14 31.01 -14.58
CA GLU A 741 -4.52 32.08 -13.66
C GLU A 741 -3.39 33.07 -13.36
N THR A 742 -2.13 32.68 -13.55
CA THR A 742 -0.97 33.57 -13.45
C THR A 742 -0.89 34.46 -14.70
N LYS A 743 -0.98 35.77 -14.54
CA LYS A 743 -0.78 36.76 -15.61
C LYS A 743 0.57 37.44 -15.43
N ASP A 744 1.08 38.07 -16.50
CA ASP A 744 2.38 38.76 -16.47
C ASP A 744 2.46 39.86 -15.40
N ASN A 745 1.33 40.45 -15.03
CA ASN A 745 1.21 41.49 -14.01
C ASN A 745 0.73 40.97 -12.65
N THR A 746 0.76 39.66 -12.40
CA THR A 746 0.41 39.09 -11.10
C THR A 746 1.49 39.43 -10.08
N GLU A 747 1.11 40.11 -9.00
CA GLU A 747 2.01 40.38 -7.87
C GLU A 747 2.28 39.07 -7.10
N LEU A 748 3.55 38.82 -6.75
CA LEU A 748 3.95 37.57 -6.09
C LEU A 748 3.37 37.47 -4.67
N ALA A 749 3.17 38.61 -4.00
CA ALA A 749 2.52 38.67 -2.69
C ALA A 749 1.04 38.27 -2.75
N ASP A 750 0.32 38.61 -3.83
CA ASP A 750 -1.10 38.31 -4.01
C ASP A 750 -1.38 36.81 -4.20
N ILE A 751 -0.36 36.06 -4.65
CA ILE A 751 -0.39 34.59 -4.79
C ILE A 751 0.26 33.87 -3.61
N GLY A 752 0.55 34.60 -2.52
CA GLY A 752 1.01 34.03 -1.26
C GLY A 752 2.51 33.74 -1.18
N ILE A 753 3.32 34.27 -2.09
CA ILE A 753 4.78 34.12 -2.05
C ILE A 753 5.36 35.27 -1.22
N ASP A 754 5.49 35.01 0.07
CA ASP A 754 6.12 35.91 1.05
C ASP A 754 7.65 35.70 1.12
N SER A 755 8.34 36.46 1.98
CA SER A 755 9.80 36.36 2.15
C SER A 755 10.27 34.96 2.59
N LEU A 756 9.40 34.11 3.14
CA LEU A 756 9.72 32.75 3.58
C LEU A 756 9.58 31.76 2.41
N MET A 757 8.47 31.84 1.66
CA MET A 757 8.25 31.03 0.44
C MET A 757 9.16 31.43 -0.72
N GLY A 758 9.65 32.68 -0.74
CA GLY A 758 10.63 33.16 -1.72
C GLY A 758 11.96 32.39 -1.67
N MET A 759 12.36 31.86 -0.52
CA MET A 759 13.59 31.04 -0.40
C MET A 759 13.42 29.66 -1.05
N GLU A 760 12.24 29.04 -0.89
CA GLU A 760 11.90 27.77 -1.54
C GLU A 760 11.81 27.96 -3.06
N LEU A 761 11.15 29.03 -3.50
CA LEU A 761 11.08 29.41 -4.92
C LEU A 761 12.48 29.63 -5.52
N SER A 762 13.38 30.30 -4.79
CA SER A 762 14.78 30.49 -5.22
C SER A 762 15.52 29.17 -5.43
N ARG A 763 15.35 28.22 -4.50
CA ARG A 763 16.00 26.91 -4.56
C ARG A 763 15.48 26.08 -5.72
N GLU A 764 14.16 26.06 -5.92
CA GLU A 764 13.54 25.30 -7.02
C GLU A 764 13.86 25.92 -8.39
N LEU A 765 13.87 27.26 -8.52
CA LEU A 765 14.33 27.94 -9.74
C LEU A 765 15.79 27.63 -10.04
N SER A 766 16.65 27.65 -9.02
CA SER A 766 18.08 27.33 -9.16
C SER A 766 18.29 25.87 -9.59
N GLY A 767 17.50 24.94 -9.05
CA GLY A 767 17.50 23.54 -9.47
C GLY A 767 16.99 23.32 -10.90
N MET A 768 15.91 24.01 -11.27
CA MET A 768 15.26 23.86 -12.57
C MET A 768 16.08 24.45 -13.73
N PHE A 769 16.77 25.57 -13.49
CA PHE A 769 17.57 26.25 -14.51
C PHE A 769 19.09 26.08 -14.35
N LYS A 770 19.54 25.37 -13.31
CA LYS A 770 20.96 25.14 -12.98
C LYS A 770 21.80 26.43 -12.89
N ALA A 771 21.21 27.50 -12.37
CA ALA A 771 21.87 28.79 -12.16
C ALA A 771 21.51 29.32 -10.77
N GLU A 772 22.50 29.77 -9.99
CA GLU A 772 22.26 30.33 -8.66
C GLU A 772 21.81 31.79 -8.78
N MET A 773 20.62 32.11 -8.27
CA MET A 773 20.15 33.50 -8.12
C MET A 773 20.50 34.02 -6.74
N SER A 774 21.01 35.24 -6.64
CA SER A 774 21.28 35.85 -5.33
C SER A 774 19.97 36.19 -4.61
N ILE A 775 19.95 36.01 -3.28
CA ILE A 775 18.78 36.32 -2.44
C ILE A 775 18.41 37.82 -2.56
N GLU A 776 19.39 38.68 -2.77
CA GLU A 776 19.20 40.13 -2.96
C GLU A 776 18.46 40.45 -4.26
N GLU A 777 18.75 39.76 -5.37
CA GLU A 777 18.05 39.95 -6.65
C GLU A 777 16.59 39.50 -6.57
N LEU A 778 16.31 38.38 -5.90
CA LEU A 778 14.94 37.87 -5.74
C LEU A 778 14.09 38.73 -4.81
N SER A 779 14.72 39.36 -3.80
CA SER A 779 14.02 40.23 -2.84
C SER A 779 13.47 41.52 -3.46
N ASN A 780 14.02 41.93 -4.61
CA ASN A 780 13.57 43.10 -5.36
C ASN A 780 12.49 42.79 -6.42
N VAL A 781 12.13 41.52 -6.59
CA VAL A 781 11.11 41.09 -7.55
C VAL A 781 9.74 41.06 -6.88
N THR A 782 8.82 41.91 -7.35
CA THR A 782 7.48 42.03 -6.78
C THR A 782 6.38 41.38 -7.63
N ASP A 783 6.65 41.10 -8.91
CA ASP A 783 5.68 40.56 -9.86
C ASP A 783 6.26 39.42 -10.73
N PHE A 784 5.36 38.67 -11.38
CA PHE A 784 5.72 37.52 -12.20
C PHE A 784 6.62 37.89 -13.38
N ARG A 785 6.39 39.05 -14.03
CA ARG A 785 7.23 39.52 -15.13
C ARG A 785 8.67 39.82 -14.66
N GLY A 786 8.83 40.44 -13.50
CA GLY A 786 10.12 40.70 -12.87
C GLY A 786 10.87 39.42 -12.56
N LEU A 787 10.15 38.37 -12.14
CA LEU A 787 10.73 37.05 -11.86
C LEU A 787 11.26 36.38 -13.12
N VAL A 788 10.47 36.38 -14.19
CA VAL A 788 10.89 35.83 -15.50
C VAL A 788 12.07 36.63 -16.06
N ALA A 789 12.08 37.95 -15.89
CA ALA A 789 13.19 38.81 -16.31
C ALA A 789 14.47 38.52 -15.51
N GLY A 790 14.37 38.34 -14.20
CA GLY A 790 15.50 37.98 -13.33
C GLY A 790 16.13 36.64 -13.72
N VAL A 791 15.31 35.61 -13.91
CA VAL A 791 15.76 34.27 -14.36
C VAL A 791 16.42 34.35 -15.75
N THR A 792 15.87 35.13 -16.67
CA THR A 792 16.44 35.32 -18.01
C THR A 792 17.77 36.08 -17.96
N GLY A 793 17.92 37.05 -17.06
CA GLY A 793 19.15 37.80 -16.84
C GLY A 793 20.31 36.91 -16.38
N VAL A 794 20.07 36.04 -15.39
CA VAL A 794 21.09 35.11 -14.86
C VAL A 794 21.53 34.09 -15.93
N LEU A 795 20.58 33.58 -16.73
CA LEU A 795 20.87 32.66 -17.83
C LEU A 795 21.67 33.31 -18.98
N SER A 796 21.51 34.62 -19.18
CA SER A 796 22.25 35.37 -20.21
C SER A 796 23.68 35.69 -19.78
N ILE A 797 23.91 35.86 -18.47
CA ILE A 797 25.25 36.12 -17.89
C ILE A 797 26.09 34.82 -17.87
N GLY A 798 25.47 33.66 -17.61
CA GLY A 798 26.14 32.35 -17.61
C GLY A 798 26.67 31.92 -18.99
N ALA A 799 26.14 32.46 -20.08
CA ALA A 799 26.60 32.19 -21.45
C ALA A 799 27.80 33.07 -21.89
N ALA A 800 28.20 34.07 -21.10
CA ALA A 800 29.27 35.01 -21.45
C ALA A 800 30.62 34.72 -20.76
N ILE A 801 30.73 33.68 -19.92
CA ILE A 801 31.95 33.37 -19.13
C ILE A 801 32.50 31.98 -19.48
N SER A 802 32.47 31.59 -20.76
CA SER A 802 33.20 30.42 -21.22
C SER A 802 33.92 30.72 -22.53
N ASP A 803 34.93 31.59 -22.46
CA ASP A 803 36.06 31.58 -23.39
C ASP A 803 37.31 32.16 -22.70
N ASP A 804 38.42 31.47 -22.93
CA ASP A 804 39.84 31.80 -22.68
C ASP A 804 40.51 31.67 -21.29
N ASN A 805 41.22 30.54 -21.16
CA ASN A 805 42.68 30.39 -21.02
C ASN A 805 43.53 31.21 -20.02
N SER A 806 44.18 30.42 -19.16
CA SER A 806 45.64 30.33 -18.95
C SER A 806 46.33 31.09 -17.80
N SER A 807 47.37 30.42 -17.30
CA SER A 807 48.55 30.87 -16.54
C SER A 807 48.47 31.02 -15.00
N ASN A 808 49.04 30.00 -14.35
CA ASN A 808 50.24 30.02 -13.48
C ASN A 808 50.53 31.25 -12.59
N GLU A 809 50.89 30.92 -11.34
CA GLU A 809 51.63 31.65 -10.26
C GLU A 809 50.79 31.64 -8.96
N GLY A 810 51.25 31.22 -7.78
CA GLY A 810 52.59 31.06 -7.25
C GLY A 810 52.73 31.90 -5.98
N ARG A 811 52.84 31.24 -4.81
CA ARG A 811 53.29 31.77 -3.48
C ARG A 811 52.31 32.70 -2.72
N GLU A 812 52.23 32.76 -1.38
CA GLU A 812 53.07 32.25 -0.29
C GLU A 812 52.29 32.27 1.07
N THR A 813 52.48 31.19 1.84
CA THR A 813 52.76 31.09 3.31
C THR A 813 51.96 31.83 4.40
N LEU A 814 51.56 31.08 5.45
CA LEU A 814 52.13 31.01 6.82
C LEU A 814 51.12 30.26 7.73
N SER A 815 51.43 29.04 8.23
CA SER A 815 51.90 28.70 9.60
C SER A 815 50.96 29.20 10.72
N GLU A 816 50.52 28.44 11.73
CA GLU A 816 51.21 27.46 12.58
C GLU A 816 50.23 26.49 13.30
N ASN A 817 50.70 25.26 13.49
CA ASN A 817 50.56 24.34 14.64
C ASN A 817 49.46 24.57 15.70
N SER A 818 48.71 23.49 16.03
CA SER A 818 49.13 22.53 17.08
C SER A 818 48.10 21.43 17.35
N MET A 819 48.63 20.22 17.46
CA MET A 819 48.03 18.95 17.87
C MET A 819 47.11 18.99 19.10
N SER A 820 46.06 18.16 19.08
CA SER A 820 45.97 17.08 20.07
C SER A 820 45.23 15.86 19.52
N SER A 821 45.79 14.72 19.87
CA SER A 821 45.47 13.34 19.55
C SER A 821 44.14 12.86 20.14
N LEU A 822 43.40 12.04 19.38
CA LEU A 822 42.64 10.92 19.96
C LEU A 822 42.43 9.79 18.93
N SER A 823 42.55 8.60 19.49
CA SER A 823 42.66 7.27 18.91
C SER A 823 41.38 6.74 18.28
N SER A 824 41.58 5.82 17.33
CA SER A 824 40.72 4.71 16.89
C SER A 824 39.50 4.38 17.75
N VAL A 825 38.35 4.18 17.10
CA VAL A 825 37.49 2.99 17.19
C VAL A 825 36.46 3.06 16.04
N ALA A 826 36.23 1.91 15.42
CA ALA A 826 35.22 1.68 14.40
C ALA A 826 33.81 1.84 14.99
N GLU A 827 32.88 2.45 14.27
CA GLU A 827 31.46 2.34 14.60
C GLU A 827 30.57 2.38 13.35
N ASP A 828 29.57 1.52 13.42
CA ASP A 828 28.62 1.09 12.41
C ASP A 828 27.79 2.24 11.82
N THR A 829 27.50 2.12 10.52
CA THR A 829 26.42 2.88 9.88
C THR A 829 25.13 2.08 10.00
N ASP A 830 24.48 2.22 11.16
CA ASP A 830 23.17 1.61 11.40
C ASP A 830 22.06 2.54 10.87
N THR A 831 21.47 2.12 9.75
CA THR A 831 20.23 2.67 9.22
C THR A 831 19.08 2.32 10.17
N HIS A 832 18.50 3.31 10.84
CA HIS A 832 17.27 3.14 11.62
C HIS A 832 16.05 2.81 10.74
N HIS A 833 15.94 1.55 10.33
CA HIS A 833 14.65 0.90 10.21
C HIS A 833 14.12 0.65 11.62
N LYS A 834 12.99 1.23 11.99
CA LYS A 834 12.25 0.84 13.21
C LYS A 834 11.76 -0.59 13.05
N THR A 835 12.59 -1.57 13.41
CA THR A 835 12.15 -2.92 13.74
C THR A 835 11.23 -2.82 14.95
N LEU A 836 10.02 -3.35 14.81
CA LEU A 836 9.17 -3.71 15.95
C LEU A 836 10.09 -4.47 16.93
N GLY A 837 10.20 -3.99 18.18
CA GLY A 837 11.11 -4.59 19.15
C GLY A 837 10.87 -6.10 19.23
N ASP A 838 11.96 -6.87 19.17
CA ASP A 838 11.95 -8.30 19.43
C ASP A 838 11.36 -8.52 20.82
N LEU A 839 10.05 -8.82 20.87
CA LEU A 839 9.40 -9.34 22.06
C LEU A 839 9.98 -10.74 22.26
N GLN A 840 11.05 -10.82 23.05
CA GLN A 840 11.56 -12.11 23.54
C GLN A 840 10.59 -12.66 24.57
N LEU A 841 9.50 -13.25 24.09
CA LEU A 841 8.60 -14.05 24.91
C LEU A 841 9.24 -15.41 25.12
N SER A 842 9.20 -15.91 26.36
CA SER A 842 9.63 -17.27 26.64
C SER A 842 8.69 -18.26 25.95
N SER A 843 9.24 -19.41 25.52
CA SER A 843 8.43 -20.48 24.91
C SER A 843 7.27 -20.93 25.82
N SER A 844 7.47 -20.92 27.14
CA SER A 844 6.40 -21.23 28.10
C SER A 844 5.26 -20.22 28.03
N THR A 845 5.56 -18.91 27.97
CA THR A 845 4.52 -17.87 27.88
C THR A 845 3.71 -17.99 26.58
N ILE A 846 4.37 -18.33 25.48
CA ILE A 846 3.68 -18.58 24.19
C ILE A 846 2.77 -19.81 24.30
N HIS A 847 3.26 -20.90 24.91
CA HIS A 847 2.48 -22.12 25.09
C HIS A 847 1.28 -21.92 26.01
N ASP A 848 1.45 -21.16 27.09
CA ASP A 848 0.37 -20.85 28.03
C ASP A 848 -0.71 -20.01 27.34
N ALA A 849 -0.32 -18.99 26.54
CA ALA A 849 -1.27 -18.18 25.77
C ALA A 849 -2.06 -19.01 24.74
N PHE A 850 -1.42 -19.93 24.01
CA PHE A 850 -2.14 -20.80 23.07
C PHE A 850 -3.07 -21.78 23.77
N ARG A 851 -2.65 -22.31 24.93
CA ARG A 851 -3.51 -23.17 25.76
C ARG A 851 -4.73 -22.41 26.26
N GLU A 852 -4.55 -21.17 26.70
CA GLU A 852 -5.64 -20.29 27.13
C GLU A 852 -6.64 -20.02 26.00
N VAL A 853 -6.16 -19.65 24.79
CA VAL A 853 -7.03 -19.43 23.62
C VAL A 853 -7.81 -20.68 23.25
N LYS A 854 -7.17 -21.85 23.29
CA LYS A 854 -7.84 -23.13 23.06
C LYS A 854 -8.95 -23.35 24.09
N ASN A 855 -8.64 -23.20 25.38
CA ASN A 855 -9.61 -23.39 26.46
C ASN A 855 -10.80 -22.41 26.34
N LEU A 856 -10.54 -21.15 25.99
CA LEU A 856 -11.60 -20.16 25.75
C LEU A 856 -12.49 -20.53 24.55
N THR A 857 -11.90 -21.13 23.51
CA THR A 857 -12.66 -21.62 22.34
C THR A 857 -13.52 -22.81 22.72
N ASP A 858 -12.95 -23.78 23.45
CA ASP A 858 -13.68 -24.95 23.94
C ASP A 858 -14.83 -24.51 24.87
N GLN A 859 -14.58 -23.57 25.78
CA GLN A 859 -15.60 -22.98 26.65
C GLN A 859 -16.68 -22.25 25.86
N PHE A 860 -16.34 -21.47 24.82
CA PHE A 860 -17.33 -20.82 23.95
C PHE A 860 -18.23 -21.85 23.25
N ILE A 861 -17.65 -22.95 22.75
CA ILE A 861 -18.43 -24.02 22.09
C ILE A 861 -19.41 -24.65 23.09
N GLU A 862 -18.99 -24.85 24.34
CA GLU A 862 -19.86 -25.36 25.42
C GLU A 862 -20.94 -24.34 25.84
N ASP A 863 -20.55 -23.10 26.13
CA ASP A 863 -21.44 -22.03 26.62
C ASP A 863 -22.57 -21.71 25.63
N PHE A 864 -22.31 -21.85 24.34
CA PHE A 864 -23.29 -21.62 23.27
C PHE A 864 -23.96 -22.91 22.77
N HIS A 865 -23.78 -24.04 23.47
CA HIS A 865 -24.36 -25.35 23.14
C HIS A 865 -24.05 -25.84 21.71
N CYS A 866 -22.91 -25.41 21.16
CA CYS A 866 -22.46 -25.79 19.83
C CYS A 866 -21.88 -27.21 19.79
N THR A 867 -21.55 -27.80 20.94
CA THR A 867 -21.03 -29.18 21.08
C THR A 867 -21.96 -30.21 20.44
N GLU A 868 -23.27 -29.98 20.48
CA GLU A 868 -24.29 -30.91 19.99
C GLU A 868 -24.79 -30.58 18.57
N TYR A 869 -24.24 -29.55 17.90
CA TYR A 869 -24.73 -29.10 16.58
C TYR A 869 -24.83 -30.24 15.56
N LEU A 870 -23.80 -31.09 15.48
CA LEU A 870 -23.77 -32.24 14.56
C LEU A 870 -24.83 -33.30 14.86
N GLN A 871 -25.25 -33.42 16.13
CA GLN A 871 -26.23 -34.42 16.56
C GLN A 871 -27.66 -33.86 16.49
N ASN A 872 -27.86 -32.58 16.83
CA ASN A 872 -29.18 -32.03 17.10
C ASN A 872 -29.66 -30.99 16.09
N VAL A 873 -28.77 -30.34 15.33
CA VAL A 873 -29.15 -29.27 14.39
C VAL A 873 -28.90 -29.69 12.94
N LEU A 874 -27.72 -30.24 12.66
CA LEU A 874 -27.34 -30.65 11.31
C LEU A 874 -28.32 -31.66 10.69
N PRO A 875 -28.86 -32.67 11.40
CA PRO A 875 -29.83 -33.59 10.82
C PRO A 875 -31.12 -32.90 10.36
N PHE A 876 -31.68 -31.99 11.16
CA PHE A 876 -32.89 -31.24 10.78
C PHE A 876 -32.62 -30.26 9.64
N GLN A 877 -31.43 -29.64 9.61
CA GLN A 877 -31.04 -28.78 8.50
C GLN A 877 -30.88 -29.58 7.20
N ASN A 878 -30.30 -30.77 7.27
CA ASN A 878 -30.22 -31.69 6.13
C ASN A 878 -31.60 -32.10 5.65
N GLU A 879 -32.52 -32.46 6.56
CA GLU A 879 -33.91 -32.81 6.22
C GLU A 879 -34.64 -31.67 5.51
N LEU A 880 -34.52 -30.43 6.02
CA LEU A 880 -35.09 -29.23 5.39
C LEU A 880 -34.49 -29.00 4.00
N CYS A 881 -33.17 -29.11 3.86
CA CYS A 881 -32.49 -28.99 2.57
C CYS A 881 -32.98 -30.05 1.57
N VAL A 882 -33.14 -31.30 2.00
CA VAL A 882 -33.70 -32.38 1.18
C VAL A 882 -35.12 -32.04 0.73
N ALA A 883 -35.99 -31.59 1.63
CA ALA A 883 -37.36 -31.20 1.31
C ALA A 883 -37.42 -30.06 0.27
N LEU A 884 -36.62 -29.00 0.47
CA LEU A 884 -36.54 -27.87 -0.46
C LEU A 884 -36.00 -28.27 -1.83
N VAL A 885 -35.06 -29.23 -1.87
CA VAL A 885 -34.51 -29.76 -3.13
C VAL A 885 -35.55 -30.57 -3.89
N ILE A 886 -36.34 -31.41 -3.20
CA ILE A 886 -37.44 -32.16 -3.82
C ILE A 886 -38.48 -31.18 -4.39
N GLU A 887 -38.91 -30.18 -3.62
CA GLU A 887 -39.86 -29.16 -4.07
C GLU A 887 -39.34 -28.37 -5.29
N ALA A 888 -38.05 -28.01 -5.28
CA ALA A 888 -37.42 -27.32 -6.41
C ALA A 888 -37.37 -28.21 -7.66
N PHE A 889 -37.09 -29.50 -7.52
CA PHE A 889 -37.09 -30.44 -8.64
C PHE A 889 -38.49 -30.62 -9.23
N GLU A 890 -39.52 -30.65 -8.37
CA GLU A 890 -40.92 -30.68 -8.80
C GLU A 890 -41.29 -29.44 -9.64
N LYS A 891 -40.91 -28.25 -9.19
CA LYS A 891 -41.13 -27.00 -9.95
C LYS A 891 -40.40 -26.98 -11.29
N LEU A 892 -39.28 -27.70 -11.41
CA LEU A 892 -38.54 -27.88 -12.65
C LEU A 892 -39.03 -29.05 -13.50
N GLY A 893 -40.19 -29.64 -13.14
CA GLY A 893 -40.86 -30.69 -13.92
C GLY A 893 -40.34 -32.11 -13.68
N GLN A 894 -39.57 -32.34 -12.62
CA GLN A 894 -39.15 -33.68 -12.17
C GLN A 894 -39.81 -34.02 -10.83
N THR A 895 -40.83 -34.87 -10.86
CA THR A 895 -41.56 -35.26 -9.64
C THR A 895 -41.01 -36.53 -9.03
N LEU A 896 -40.17 -36.38 -8.00
CA LEU A 896 -39.67 -37.49 -7.18
C LEU A 896 -40.76 -38.09 -6.26
N ALA A 897 -41.76 -37.29 -5.86
CA ALA A 897 -42.84 -37.75 -4.97
C ALA A 897 -43.79 -38.76 -5.61
N LEU A 898 -43.92 -38.77 -6.95
CA LEU A 898 -44.81 -39.67 -7.69
C LEU A 898 -44.09 -40.89 -8.28
N ALA A 899 -42.77 -40.91 -8.25
CA ALA A 899 -41.94 -42.00 -8.75
C ALA A 899 -41.93 -43.18 -7.75
N LYS A 900 -42.05 -44.40 -8.26
CA LYS A 900 -41.99 -45.65 -7.49
C LYS A 900 -40.56 -46.16 -7.42
N ALA A 901 -40.25 -46.95 -6.38
CA ALA A 901 -38.97 -47.64 -6.29
C ALA A 901 -38.70 -48.45 -7.57
N GLY A 902 -37.52 -48.25 -8.17
CA GLY A 902 -37.11 -48.83 -9.45
C GLY A 902 -37.38 -47.96 -10.68
N ASP A 903 -38.15 -46.86 -10.57
CA ASP A 903 -38.39 -45.95 -11.68
C ASP A 903 -37.10 -45.20 -12.05
N VAL A 904 -36.83 -45.11 -13.36
CA VAL A 904 -35.70 -44.36 -13.90
C VAL A 904 -36.15 -42.96 -14.30
N LEU A 905 -35.53 -41.96 -13.69
CA LEU A 905 -35.83 -40.54 -13.86
C LEU A 905 -34.72 -39.83 -14.63
N PRO A 906 -35.04 -38.91 -15.55
CA PRO A 906 -34.06 -38.03 -16.15
C PRO A 906 -33.57 -36.97 -15.15
N ARG A 907 -32.32 -36.51 -15.33
CA ARG A 907 -31.79 -35.36 -14.57
C ARG A 907 -32.58 -34.09 -14.90
N ILE A 908 -32.70 -33.19 -13.93
CA ILE A 908 -33.30 -31.87 -14.13
C ILE A 908 -32.52 -31.05 -15.16
N ASN A 909 -33.25 -30.31 -16.00
CA ASN A 909 -32.65 -29.36 -16.92
C ASN A 909 -32.12 -28.15 -16.15
N HIS A 910 -30.87 -27.76 -16.43
CA HIS A 910 -30.20 -26.64 -15.79
C HIS A 910 -29.17 -26.00 -16.74
N ALA A 911 -28.83 -24.74 -16.51
CA ALA A 911 -27.78 -24.05 -17.25
C ALA A 911 -26.40 -24.64 -16.91
N ARG A 912 -25.46 -24.57 -17.86
CA ARG A 912 -24.12 -25.20 -17.74
C ARG A 912 -23.33 -24.73 -16.51
N GLU A 913 -23.51 -23.49 -16.10
CA GLU A 913 -22.88 -22.89 -14.92
C GLU A 913 -23.33 -23.52 -13.58
N HIS A 914 -24.51 -24.17 -13.54
CA HIS A 914 -25.05 -24.79 -12.33
C HIS A 914 -24.75 -26.28 -12.18
N GLY A 915 -24.02 -26.90 -13.12
CA GLY A 915 -23.79 -28.35 -13.10
C GLY A 915 -23.19 -28.88 -11.80
N ARG A 916 -22.22 -28.15 -11.20
CA ARG A 916 -21.62 -28.52 -9.91
C ARG A 916 -22.64 -28.52 -8.77
N LEU A 917 -23.55 -27.55 -8.75
CA LEU A 917 -24.60 -27.46 -7.73
C LEU A 917 -25.59 -28.61 -7.92
N THR A 918 -26.07 -28.83 -9.14
CA THR A 918 -27.00 -29.92 -9.45
C THR A 918 -26.41 -31.29 -9.09
N ASP A 919 -25.13 -31.53 -9.40
CA ASP A 919 -24.43 -32.76 -9.00
C ASP A 919 -24.34 -32.92 -7.48
N TYR A 920 -24.11 -31.82 -6.76
CA TYR A 920 -24.11 -31.84 -5.29
C TYR A 920 -25.50 -32.18 -4.73
N LEU A 921 -26.56 -31.58 -5.26
CA LEU A 921 -27.94 -31.85 -4.83
C LEU A 921 -28.33 -33.32 -5.05
N TYR A 922 -27.96 -33.90 -6.20
CA TYR A 922 -28.20 -35.32 -6.46
C TYR A 922 -27.39 -36.24 -5.54
N LYS A 923 -26.13 -35.91 -5.26
CA LYS A 923 -25.32 -36.65 -4.27
C LYS A 923 -25.93 -36.57 -2.87
N MET A 924 -26.51 -35.42 -2.50
CA MET A 924 -27.22 -35.26 -1.22
C MET A 924 -28.45 -36.18 -1.17
N LEU A 925 -29.26 -36.24 -2.24
CA LEU A 925 -30.40 -37.15 -2.31
C LEU A 925 -30.01 -38.64 -2.26
N GLU A 926 -28.84 -39.01 -2.78
CA GLU A 926 -28.32 -40.39 -2.73
C GLU A 926 -27.70 -40.75 -1.38
N LYS A 927 -26.82 -39.90 -0.85
CA LYS A 927 -25.99 -40.23 0.31
C LYS A 927 -26.60 -39.85 1.64
N GLU A 928 -27.30 -38.72 1.71
CA GLU A 928 -27.88 -38.20 2.95
C GLU A 928 -29.33 -38.65 3.11
N ALA A 929 -30.12 -38.62 2.02
CA ALA A 929 -31.54 -38.95 2.06
C ALA A 929 -31.88 -40.38 1.64
N HIS A 930 -30.96 -41.07 0.93
CA HIS A 930 -31.18 -42.41 0.36
C HIS A 930 -32.47 -42.53 -0.50
N LEU A 931 -32.85 -41.45 -1.19
CA LEU A 931 -34.05 -41.39 -2.02
C LEU A 931 -33.80 -41.74 -3.48
N VAL A 932 -32.54 -41.73 -3.92
CA VAL A 932 -32.17 -42.08 -5.28
C VAL A 932 -30.85 -42.84 -5.31
N GLN A 933 -30.63 -43.59 -6.38
CA GLN A 933 -29.34 -44.20 -6.72
C GLN A 933 -28.85 -43.62 -8.04
N LEU A 934 -27.59 -43.17 -8.08
CA LEU A 934 -27.00 -42.57 -9.26
C LEU A 934 -26.24 -43.63 -10.07
N ASP A 935 -26.64 -43.83 -11.33
CA ASP A 935 -25.90 -44.67 -12.29
C ASP A 935 -25.53 -43.82 -13.52
N GLY A 936 -24.38 -43.16 -13.43
CA GLY A 936 -23.92 -42.21 -14.44
C GLY A 936 -24.88 -41.03 -14.62
N SER A 937 -25.52 -40.94 -15.79
CA SER A 937 -26.51 -39.90 -16.11
C SER A 937 -27.94 -40.27 -15.72
N GLN A 938 -28.20 -41.53 -15.37
CA GLN A 938 -29.52 -42.01 -14.97
C GLN A 938 -29.68 -41.96 -13.45
N ILE A 939 -30.90 -41.71 -13.00
CA ILE A 939 -31.28 -41.65 -11.59
C ILE A 939 -32.37 -42.70 -11.38
N ALA A 940 -32.13 -43.68 -10.52
CA ALA A 940 -33.15 -44.64 -10.13
C ALA A 940 -33.74 -44.25 -8.77
N ARG A 941 -35.07 -44.29 -8.63
CA ARG A 941 -35.72 -44.12 -7.32
C ARG A 941 -35.46 -45.38 -6.47
N THR A 942 -34.93 -45.20 -5.27
CA THR A 942 -34.71 -46.29 -4.30
C THR A 942 -35.95 -46.72 -3.55
#